data_AF-A0AAV2HXJ0-F1
#
_entry.id   AF-A0AAV2HXJ0-F1
#
_cell.length_a   1.000
_cell.length_b   1.000
_cell.length_c   1.000
_cell.angle_alpha   90.00
_cell.angle_beta   90.00
_cell.angle_gamma   90.00
#
_symmetry.space_group_name_H-M   'P 1'
#
loop_
_entity.id
_entity.type
_entity.pdbx_description
1 polymer ?
#
loop_
_entity_poly.entity_id
_entity_poly.type
_entity_poly.pdbx_seq_one_letter_code
_entity_poly.pdbx_strand_id
1 'polypeptide(L)'
;RCWCNTTFCDCSSRQLVTVPNDLSTLITVLTLRNNSLTNLPNCSFCRYSLLKYLDLSSNKLKRLEVRSFENLSKLETLTLKNNSLIMKKGTFPRGVFKNLTSLKTLRINRNTAVTFDDRGYEYPDDVLSELTSLRELSMDGLPHPKFGPGFKSMSALRNLSLNGYHYGQGYCTVLGLTNETFENLSQLTVLDLSTCKINGDHVETGAFLPMKNLTNLDVSYNFNFRFDNFERVISVLRDSKIVRLKLNTIVSFYSQAITVNRSIIESLPKSLEYLEAKGNSFEMIDDGLLQLAPENLSHVDLGNNRLIYGLYLQDLKHLKNMKRLNLRGGQNLQKLPTYEITSAQKFQHRFSRSLPLTHINSGNAPLVIKLPAKLKILDMSVAGLRYILSTFDVDSNNALTSLTLNHNFFPCLLGPVSGLEKLENLDLSFTSASTINPKFFKNFKGLKHLMLSNNALGSFFSSLNPTSRIFRDLNSLVALDLSNNGIESLPGYLLTGLDNLESLNLGNNPMLYFNLSISNMTSMVLLNLSHAQLSQLPDHVVLHIKALVDRNVTIKVDLSGNPIKCDCLNLNFIQWIVSSPAFDPTFTGYMCQYPDSSYKTITDSYEETLRILQKSCAINFPIFVAAISGTFSMLCTVLGAIIYR
;
A
#
# COMPACT_ATOMS: atom_id res chain seq x y z
N ARG A 1 12.33 -35.72 -6.41
CA ARG A 1 13.21 -35.32 -7.52
C ARG A 1 13.29 -33.80 -7.56
N CYS A 2 14.47 -33.20 -7.63
CA CYS A 2 14.62 -31.75 -7.74
C CYS A 2 14.17 -31.23 -9.11
N TRP A 3 13.80 -29.95 -9.18
CA TRP A 3 13.58 -29.23 -10.43
C TRP A 3 14.84 -28.45 -10.78
N CYS A 4 15.47 -28.77 -11.91
CA CYS A 4 16.76 -28.20 -12.29
C CYS A 4 16.76 -27.72 -13.74
N ASN A 5 17.44 -26.60 -13.97
CA ASN A 5 17.90 -26.16 -15.28
C ASN A 5 19.45 -26.18 -15.32
N THR A 6 20.08 -25.52 -16.31
CA THR A 6 21.55 -25.54 -16.51
C THR A 6 22.34 -24.99 -15.32
N THR A 7 21.86 -23.97 -14.62
CA THR A 7 22.60 -23.28 -13.54
C THR A 7 21.84 -23.19 -12.21
N PHE A 8 20.55 -23.51 -12.19
CA PHE A 8 19.67 -23.39 -11.04
C PHE A 8 19.01 -24.72 -10.72
N CYS A 9 19.04 -25.12 -9.46
CA CYS A 9 18.35 -26.30 -8.94
C CYS A 9 17.50 -25.97 -7.72
N ASP A 10 16.21 -26.28 -7.81
CA ASP A 10 15.26 -26.24 -6.71
C ASP A 10 14.92 -27.64 -6.19
N CYS A 11 15.44 -27.92 -5.00
CA CYS A 11 15.23 -29.14 -4.24
C CYS A 11 14.35 -28.89 -3.00
N SER A 12 13.55 -27.83 -2.97
CA SER A 12 12.75 -27.45 -1.81
C SER A 12 11.58 -28.42 -1.58
N SER A 13 11.22 -28.65 -0.31
CA SER A 13 10.05 -29.47 0.08
C SER A 13 10.04 -30.89 -0.49
N ARG A 14 11.21 -31.52 -0.57
CA ARG A 14 11.38 -32.89 -1.09
C ARG A 14 11.66 -33.93 0.00
N GLN A 15 11.51 -33.55 1.28
CA GLN A 15 11.78 -34.41 2.45
C GLN A 15 13.21 -34.97 2.46
N LEU A 16 14.16 -34.24 1.87
CA LEU A 16 15.55 -34.68 1.79
C LEU A 16 16.17 -34.73 3.18
N VAL A 17 16.89 -35.81 3.46
CA VAL A 17 17.67 -36.00 4.70
C VAL A 17 19.17 -35.78 4.50
N THR A 18 19.62 -35.79 3.24
CA THR A 18 21.00 -35.51 2.81
C THR A 18 21.02 -34.56 1.61
N VAL A 19 22.17 -33.94 1.37
CA VAL A 19 22.40 -33.13 0.16
C VAL A 19 22.44 -34.07 -1.06
N PRO A 20 21.63 -33.81 -2.12
CA PRO A 20 21.67 -34.61 -3.34
C PRO A 20 23.08 -34.60 -3.95
N ASN A 21 23.54 -35.74 -4.46
CA ASN A 21 24.87 -35.89 -5.07
C ASN A 21 24.81 -36.10 -6.59
N ASP A 22 23.62 -36.09 -7.19
CA ASP A 22 23.32 -36.40 -8.59
C ASP A 22 23.08 -35.17 -9.47
N LEU A 23 23.20 -33.96 -8.91
CA LEU A 23 22.99 -32.71 -9.63
C LEU A 23 24.17 -32.35 -10.54
N SER A 24 23.93 -31.49 -11.52
CA SER A 24 24.97 -30.94 -12.41
C SER A 24 26.04 -30.20 -11.61
N THR A 25 27.31 -30.34 -12.00
CA THR A 25 28.45 -29.61 -11.42
C THR A 25 28.50 -28.14 -11.87
N LEU A 26 27.69 -27.76 -12.86
CA LEU A 26 27.63 -26.40 -13.41
C LEU A 26 26.67 -25.47 -12.66
N ILE A 27 25.95 -25.97 -11.64
CA ILE A 27 24.99 -25.17 -10.90
C ILE A 27 25.67 -24.04 -10.13
N THR A 28 25.04 -22.87 -10.15
CA THR A 28 25.45 -21.67 -9.42
C THR A 28 24.44 -21.31 -8.33
N VAL A 29 23.22 -21.86 -8.39
CA VAL A 29 22.16 -21.64 -7.41
C VAL A 29 21.57 -22.98 -6.99
N LEU A 30 21.56 -23.23 -5.69
CA LEU A 30 20.93 -24.42 -5.10
C LEU A 30 20.03 -24.00 -3.93
N THR A 31 18.76 -24.38 -3.99
CA THR A 31 17.85 -24.29 -2.83
C THR A 31 17.47 -25.68 -2.35
N LEU A 32 17.66 -25.89 -1.05
CA LEU A 32 17.33 -27.09 -0.28
C LEU A 32 16.36 -26.72 0.85
N ARG A 33 15.57 -25.66 0.68
CA ARG A 33 14.66 -25.15 1.69
C ARG A 33 13.58 -26.16 2.09
N ASN A 34 13.14 -26.12 3.34
CA ASN A 34 12.00 -26.90 3.82
C ASN A 34 12.19 -28.42 3.61
N ASN A 35 13.37 -28.92 4.00
CA ASN A 35 13.71 -30.34 3.99
C ASN A 35 13.97 -30.83 5.43
N SER A 36 14.54 -32.03 5.59
CA SER A 36 14.80 -32.65 6.89
C SER A 36 16.31 -32.87 7.13
N LEU A 37 17.17 -32.00 6.59
CA LEU A 37 18.62 -32.06 6.84
C LEU A 37 18.89 -31.79 8.33
N THR A 38 19.60 -32.68 9.00
CA THR A 38 19.89 -32.58 10.46
C THR A 38 21.32 -32.17 10.76
N ASN A 39 22.27 -32.55 9.92
CA ASN A 39 23.68 -32.19 10.01
C ASN A 39 24.25 -31.96 8.61
N LEU A 40 25.35 -31.22 8.52
CA LEU A 40 26.16 -31.14 7.31
C LEU A 40 27.51 -31.83 7.54
N PRO A 41 27.75 -33.01 6.95
CA PRO A 41 29.05 -33.67 7.02
C PRO A 41 30.11 -32.95 6.17
N ASN A 42 31.37 -33.29 6.41
CA ASN A 42 32.49 -32.84 5.59
C ASN A 42 32.23 -33.08 4.08
N CYS A 43 32.60 -32.09 3.26
CA CYS A 43 32.44 -32.14 1.81
C CYS A 43 31.00 -32.28 1.29
N SER A 44 29.98 -31.87 2.06
CA SER A 44 28.57 -31.90 1.64
C SER A 44 28.29 -31.26 0.27
N PHE A 45 29.09 -30.25 -0.13
CA PHE A 45 28.92 -29.51 -1.38
C PHE A 45 30.15 -29.52 -2.29
N CYS A 46 31.13 -30.41 -2.05
CA CYS A 46 32.41 -30.41 -2.80
C CYS A 46 32.24 -30.58 -4.33
N ARG A 47 31.14 -31.21 -4.77
CA ARG A 47 30.79 -31.37 -6.20
C ARG A 47 30.29 -30.06 -6.86
N TYR A 48 29.85 -29.08 -6.06
CA TYR A 48 29.15 -27.89 -6.52
C TYR A 48 29.99 -26.61 -6.28
N SER A 49 31.26 -26.63 -6.70
CA SER A 49 32.23 -25.54 -6.45
C SER A 49 31.92 -24.22 -7.15
N LEU A 50 30.97 -24.20 -8.09
CA LEU A 50 30.50 -23.01 -8.80
C LEU A 50 29.34 -22.30 -8.11
N LEU A 51 28.85 -22.80 -6.98
CA LEU A 51 27.75 -22.18 -6.24
C LEU A 51 28.08 -20.74 -5.84
N LYS A 52 27.15 -19.84 -6.17
CA LYS A 52 27.09 -18.44 -5.75
C LYS A 52 25.97 -18.20 -4.73
N TYR A 53 24.92 -19.02 -4.76
CA TYR A 53 23.79 -18.94 -3.84
C TYR A 53 23.42 -20.33 -3.31
N LEU A 54 23.33 -20.45 -1.99
CA LEU A 54 22.92 -21.66 -1.30
C LEU A 54 21.86 -21.35 -0.24
N ASP A 55 20.68 -21.95 -0.39
CA ASP A 55 19.59 -21.88 0.57
C ASP A 55 19.38 -23.22 1.28
N LEU A 56 19.64 -23.23 2.60
CA LEU A 56 19.46 -24.36 3.51
C LEU A 56 18.38 -24.07 4.56
N SER A 57 17.53 -23.07 4.32
CA SER A 57 16.57 -22.59 5.30
C SER A 57 15.45 -23.57 5.61
N SER A 58 14.85 -23.45 6.78
CA SER A 58 13.75 -24.34 7.22
C SER A 58 14.13 -25.82 7.15
N ASN A 59 15.35 -26.16 7.58
CA ASN A 59 15.77 -27.54 7.80
C ASN A 59 15.82 -27.81 9.32
N LYS A 60 16.49 -28.88 9.73
CA LYS A 60 16.65 -29.28 11.13
C LYS A 60 18.13 -29.28 11.54
N LEU A 61 18.94 -28.44 10.90
CA LEU A 61 20.40 -28.44 11.07
C LEU A 61 20.76 -28.09 12.52
N LYS A 62 21.46 -29.01 13.19
CA LYS A 62 21.96 -28.84 14.57
C LYS A 62 23.48 -28.68 14.64
N ARG A 63 24.20 -29.31 13.70
CA ARG A 63 25.68 -29.30 13.66
C ARG A 63 26.19 -29.13 12.24
N LEU A 64 27.29 -28.40 12.14
CA LEU A 64 28.09 -28.25 10.93
C LEU A 64 29.47 -28.85 11.22
N GLU A 65 30.02 -29.68 10.34
CA GLU A 65 31.41 -30.12 10.43
C GLU A 65 32.36 -29.08 9.83
N VAL A 66 33.64 -29.11 10.24
CA VAL A 66 34.68 -28.13 9.83
C VAL A 66 34.76 -27.96 8.32
N ARG A 67 34.54 -29.01 7.52
CA ARG A 67 34.65 -28.97 6.06
C ARG A 67 33.31 -29.06 5.35
N SER A 68 32.22 -28.66 6.02
CA SER A 68 30.86 -28.69 5.44
C SER A 68 30.76 -27.89 4.14
N PHE A 69 31.41 -26.73 4.09
CA PHE A 69 31.40 -25.80 2.95
C PHE A 69 32.72 -25.79 2.16
N GLU A 70 33.43 -26.91 2.17
CA GLU A 70 34.68 -27.06 1.43
C GLU A 70 34.48 -26.79 -0.08
N ASN A 71 35.44 -26.13 -0.72
CA ASN A 71 35.41 -25.67 -2.12
C ASN A 71 34.34 -24.63 -2.54
N LEU A 72 33.60 -24.02 -1.60
CA LEU A 72 32.60 -22.99 -1.93
C LEU A 72 33.16 -21.55 -1.97
N SER A 73 34.32 -21.34 -2.60
CA SER A 73 34.99 -20.03 -2.63
C SER A 73 34.28 -18.96 -3.47
N LYS A 74 33.36 -19.37 -4.36
CA LYS A 74 32.53 -18.47 -5.18
C LYS A 74 31.19 -18.12 -4.53
N LEU A 75 30.88 -18.68 -3.36
CA LEU A 75 29.60 -18.48 -2.71
C LEU A 75 29.47 -17.03 -2.22
N GLU A 76 28.43 -16.34 -2.70
CA GLU A 76 28.15 -14.94 -2.36
C GLU A 76 27.05 -14.82 -1.31
N THR A 77 26.09 -15.75 -1.31
CA THR A 77 24.96 -15.78 -0.36
C THR A 77 24.76 -17.17 0.22
N LEU A 78 24.71 -17.23 1.56
CA LEU A 78 24.38 -18.42 2.32
C LEU A 78 23.23 -18.10 3.27
N THR A 79 22.15 -18.89 3.22
CA THR A 79 21.07 -18.81 4.20
C THR A 79 20.90 -20.15 4.91
N LEU A 80 21.04 -20.10 6.22
CA LEU A 80 20.82 -21.16 7.21
C LEU A 80 19.62 -20.82 8.11
N LYS A 81 18.76 -19.88 7.67
CA LYS A 81 17.64 -19.39 8.45
C LYS A 81 16.70 -20.51 8.90
N ASN A 82 16.11 -20.41 10.08
CA ASN A 82 15.08 -21.35 10.55
C ASN A 82 15.61 -22.79 10.62
N ASN A 83 16.70 -22.99 11.34
CA ASN A 83 17.29 -24.29 11.64
C ASN A 83 17.39 -24.44 13.17
N SER A 84 18.39 -25.15 13.70
CA SER A 84 18.60 -25.37 15.13
C SER A 84 20.06 -25.14 15.54
N LEU A 85 20.73 -24.18 14.89
CA LEU A 85 22.13 -23.81 15.15
C LEU A 85 22.24 -22.81 16.32
N ILE A 86 22.73 -23.25 17.47
CA ILE A 86 22.81 -22.38 18.65
C ILE A 86 23.78 -21.19 18.39
N MET A 87 23.35 -19.97 18.67
CA MET A 87 24.14 -18.75 18.45
C MET A 87 24.96 -18.41 19.69
N LYS A 88 25.84 -19.33 20.08
CA LYS A 88 26.75 -19.19 21.23
C LYS A 88 28.20 -19.44 20.81
N LYS A 89 29.14 -18.79 21.46
CA LYS A 89 30.58 -19.08 21.36
C LYS A 89 30.85 -20.58 21.53
N GLY A 90 31.69 -21.13 20.66
CA GLY A 90 31.98 -22.56 20.59
C GLY A 90 30.91 -23.42 19.90
N THR A 91 29.80 -22.84 19.41
CA THR A 91 28.78 -23.64 18.70
C THR A 91 29.25 -24.07 17.32
N PHE A 92 29.89 -23.17 16.59
CA PHE A 92 30.46 -23.48 15.29
C PHE A 92 31.89 -23.97 15.46
N PRO A 93 32.30 -25.03 14.74
CA PRO A 93 33.70 -25.42 14.78
C PRO A 93 34.54 -24.41 14.01
N ARG A 94 35.73 -24.10 14.55
CA ARG A 94 36.69 -23.22 13.88
C ARG A 94 37.04 -23.76 12.49
N GLY A 95 37.12 -22.86 11.52
CA GLY A 95 37.41 -23.15 10.13
C GLY A 95 36.20 -23.48 9.26
N VAL A 96 34.98 -23.58 9.83
CA VAL A 96 33.77 -23.94 9.04
C VAL A 96 33.47 -22.95 7.92
N PHE A 97 33.85 -21.68 8.10
CA PHE A 97 33.59 -20.62 7.13
C PHE A 97 34.84 -20.16 6.37
N LYS A 98 36.02 -20.69 6.71
CA LYS A 98 37.33 -20.32 6.13
C LYS A 98 37.36 -20.29 4.60
N ASN A 99 36.67 -21.21 3.93
CA ASN A 99 36.68 -21.30 2.46
C ASN A 99 35.68 -20.34 1.78
N LEU A 100 34.77 -19.70 2.53
CA LEU A 100 33.73 -18.82 2.02
C LEU A 100 34.25 -17.39 1.78
N THR A 101 35.36 -17.26 1.05
CA THR A 101 36.10 -16.00 0.89
C THR A 101 35.35 -14.92 0.10
N SER A 102 34.37 -15.30 -0.73
CA SER A 102 33.53 -14.36 -1.50
C SER A 102 32.17 -14.06 -0.86
N LEU A 103 31.90 -14.58 0.35
CA LEU A 103 30.58 -14.48 0.96
C LEU A 103 30.27 -13.03 1.34
N LYS A 104 29.16 -12.50 0.81
CA LYS A 104 28.70 -11.13 1.06
C LYS A 104 27.52 -11.11 2.03
N THR A 105 26.65 -12.12 1.97
CA THR A 105 25.43 -12.18 2.77
C THR A 105 25.33 -13.52 3.50
N LEU A 106 25.21 -13.46 4.82
CA LEU A 106 24.97 -14.61 5.68
C LEU A 106 23.68 -14.39 6.48
N ARG A 107 22.73 -15.32 6.35
CA ARG A 107 21.50 -15.33 7.15
C ARG A 107 21.46 -16.58 8.02
N ILE A 108 21.66 -16.40 9.31
CA ILE A 108 21.68 -17.45 10.35
C ILE A 108 20.65 -17.18 11.45
N ASN A 109 19.67 -16.30 11.20
CA ASN A 109 18.58 -16.04 12.13
C ASN A 109 17.54 -17.18 12.16
N ARG A 110 16.66 -17.16 13.16
CA ARG A 110 15.71 -18.19 13.53
C ARG A 110 16.32 -19.54 13.86
N ASN A 111 17.43 -19.56 14.59
CA ASN A 111 18.09 -20.82 14.94
C ASN A 111 18.09 -21.13 16.44
N THR A 112 18.17 -20.10 17.27
CA THR A 112 18.36 -20.21 18.71
C THR A 112 17.12 -19.70 19.42
N ALA A 113 16.25 -20.61 19.85
CA ALA A 113 15.18 -20.25 20.76
C ALA A 113 15.80 -19.92 22.12
N VAL A 114 15.94 -18.63 22.43
CA VAL A 114 16.54 -18.19 23.69
C VAL A 114 15.47 -18.17 24.79
N THR A 115 15.77 -18.80 25.93
CA THR A 115 14.94 -18.71 27.14
C THR A 115 15.36 -17.52 28.01
N PHE A 116 14.51 -17.06 28.92
CA PHE A 116 14.78 -15.83 29.70
C PHE A 116 15.89 -15.96 30.74
N ASP A 117 16.30 -17.18 31.13
CA ASP A 117 17.24 -17.42 32.24
C ASP A 117 18.70 -17.67 31.79
N ASP A 118 18.94 -17.46 30.51
CA ASP A 118 20.12 -17.87 29.78
C ASP A 118 21.26 -16.84 29.88
N ARG A 119 21.85 -16.71 31.08
CA ARG A 119 23.05 -15.89 31.29
C ARG A 119 24.28 -16.59 30.67
N GLY A 120 24.96 -15.94 29.72
CA GLY A 120 26.24 -16.40 29.16
C GLY A 120 26.27 -16.74 27.66
N TYR A 121 25.39 -16.16 26.85
CA TYR A 121 25.51 -16.24 25.39
C TYR A 121 26.38 -15.10 24.86
N GLU A 122 27.66 -15.39 24.62
CA GLU A 122 28.53 -14.56 23.77
C GLU A 122 28.40 -15.05 22.32
N TYR A 123 28.37 -14.14 21.35
CA TYR A 123 28.33 -14.56 19.94
C TYR A 123 29.65 -15.26 19.54
N PRO A 124 29.63 -16.20 18.59
CA PRO A 124 30.82 -16.91 18.10
C PRO A 124 31.66 -16.03 17.17
N ASP A 125 32.24 -14.97 17.71
CA ASP A 125 33.04 -13.97 16.99
C ASP A 125 34.33 -14.55 16.41
N ASP A 126 34.93 -15.53 17.09
CA ASP A 126 36.14 -16.22 16.64
C ASP A 126 35.94 -17.02 15.34
N VAL A 127 34.71 -17.45 15.05
CA VAL A 127 34.36 -18.16 13.81
C VAL A 127 33.77 -17.21 12.77
N LEU A 128 32.92 -16.26 13.18
CA LEU A 128 32.32 -15.30 12.24
C LEU A 128 33.35 -14.34 11.62
N SER A 129 34.43 -14.04 12.34
CA SER A 129 35.54 -13.22 11.85
C SER A 129 36.32 -13.84 10.68
N GLU A 130 36.15 -15.13 10.39
CA GLU A 130 36.69 -15.77 9.18
C GLU A 130 36.09 -15.19 7.89
N LEU A 131 34.90 -14.60 7.97
CA LEU A 131 34.14 -14.06 6.84
C LEU A 131 34.53 -12.61 6.54
N THR A 132 35.75 -12.40 6.05
CA THR A 132 36.33 -11.06 5.84
C THR A 132 35.63 -10.22 4.76
N SER A 133 34.96 -10.85 3.80
CA SER A 133 34.19 -10.18 2.72
C SER A 133 32.72 -9.90 3.08
N LEU A 134 32.27 -10.31 4.27
CA LEU A 134 30.86 -10.25 4.64
C LEU A 134 30.39 -8.81 4.79
N ARG A 135 29.28 -8.49 4.11
CA ARG A 135 28.67 -7.14 4.12
C ARG A 135 27.37 -7.12 4.91
N GLU A 136 26.63 -8.22 4.88
CA GLU A 136 25.32 -8.35 5.52
C GLU A 136 25.26 -9.60 6.40
N LEU A 137 24.89 -9.40 7.66
CA LEU A 137 24.70 -10.46 8.64
C LEU A 137 23.31 -10.35 9.25
N SER A 138 22.53 -11.42 9.14
CA SER A 138 21.28 -11.56 9.88
C SER A 138 21.39 -12.72 10.86
N MET A 139 21.17 -12.48 12.14
CA MET A 139 21.38 -13.45 13.22
C MET A 139 20.35 -13.25 14.33
N ASP A 140 20.27 -14.21 15.24
CA ASP A 140 19.35 -14.13 16.39
C ASP A 140 19.84 -13.10 17.41
N GLY A 141 18.91 -12.36 18.01
CA GLY A 141 19.21 -11.41 19.07
C GLY A 141 19.15 -12.06 20.46
N LEU A 142 20.27 -12.02 21.18
CA LEU A 142 20.42 -12.61 22.51
C LEU A 142 20.04 -11.63 23.64
N PRO A 143 19.63 -12.11 24.85
CA PRO A 143 19.24 -11.31 26.04
C PRO A 143 20.20 -10.20 26.42
N HIS A 144 21.49 -10.52 26.38
CA HIS A 144 22.59 -9.60 26.71
C HIS A 144 23.63 -9.73 25.60
N PRO A 145 23.39 -9.12 24.44
CA PRO A 145 24.19 -9.39 23.26
C PRO A 145 25.62 -8.88 23.48
N LYS A 146 26.58 -9.81 23.49
CA LYS A 146 28.01 -9.49 23.60
C LYS A 146 28.70 -9.78 22.29
N PHE A 147 29.14 -8.73 21.62
CA PHE A 147 29.91 -8.81 20.37
C PHE A 147 31.41 -8.75 20.70
N GLY A 148 32.07 -9.91 20.64
CA GLY A 148 33.50 -10.03 20.92
C GLY A 148 34.41 -9.31 19.90
N PRO A 149 35.72 -9.25 20.19
CA PRO A 149 36.70 -8.50 19.38
C PRO A 149 36.81 -8.99 17.93
N GLY A 150 36.41 -10.23 17.62
CA GLY A 150 36.39 -10.75 16.25
C GLY A 150 35.57 -9.88 15.30
N PHE A 151 34.45 -9.30 15.76
CA PHE A 151 33.62 -8.41 14.93
C PHE A 151 34.33 -7.15 14.47
N LYS A 152 35.34 -6.68 15.22
CA LYS A 152 36.15 -5.52 14.85
C LYS A 152 36.98 -5.78 13.60
N SER A 153 37.36 -7.05 13.35
CA SER A 153 38.14 -7.45 12.17
C SER A 153 37.29 -7.56 10.89
N MET A 154 35.95 -7.66 11.03
CA MET A 154 35.00 -7.77 9.91
C MET A 154 34.76 -6.40 9.26
N SER A 155 35.81 -5.82 8.68
CA SER A 155 35.83 -4.44 8.19
C SER A 155 34.91 -4.17 6.99
N ALA A 156 34.48 -5.20 6.26
CA ALA A 156 33.52 -5.11 5.18
C ALA A 156 32.05 -5.09 5.64
N LEU A 157 31.77 -5.44 6.91
CA LEU A 157 30.42 -5.56 7.43
C LEU A 157 29.76 -4.18 7.52
N ARG A 158 28.56 -4.05 6.98
CA ARG A 158 27.80 -2.78 6.94
C ARG A 158 26.41 -2.93 7.54
N ASN A 159 25.77 -4.08 7.32
CA ASN A 159 24.39 -4.32 7.70
C ASN A 159 24.32 -5.44 8.72
N LEU A 160 23.79 -5.14 9.91
CA LEU A 160 23.47 -6.11 10.94
C LEU A 160 21.96 -6.08 11.21
N SER A 161 21.30 -7.23 11.13
CA SER A 161 19.91 -7.38 11.55
C SER A 161 19.81 -8.47 12.60
N LEU A 162 19.27 -8.11 13.77
CA LEU A 162 18.92 -9.02 14.86
C LEU A 162 17.43 -9.28 14.93
N ASN A 163 16.64 -8.84 13.94
CA ASN A 163 15.21 -8.67 14.09
C ASN A 163 14.43 -9.94 14.49
N GLY A 164 13.39 -9.72 15.29
CA GLY A 164 12.48 -10.77 15.72
C GLY A 164 11.31 -10.99 14.77
N TYR A 165 10.19 -11.50 15.32
CA TYR A 165 8.94 -11.67 14.60
C TYR A 165 7.80 -11.01 15.37
N HIS A 166 6.83 -10.46 14.62
CA HIS A 166 5.74 -9.68 15.17
C HIS A 166 4.94 -10.50 16.21
N TYR A 167 4.38 -9.84 17.22
CA TYR A 167 3.58 -10.43 18.34
C TYR A 167 4.38 -11.10 19.47
N GLY A 168 5.63 -10.71 19.68
CA GLY A 168 6.40 -11.17 20.86
C GLY A 168 6.81 -12.65 20.80
N GLN A 169 6.64 -13.29 19.65
CA GLN A 169 7.21 -14.60 19.34
C GLN A 169 8.42 -14.37 18.46
N GLY A 170 9.56 -15.01 18.73
CA GLY A 170 10.70 -14.84 17.84
C GLY A 170 12.04 -15.17 18.47
N TYR A 171 13.06 -15.03 17.65
CA TYR A 171 14.45 -15.35 17.93
C TYR A 171 15.28 -14.08 18.19
N CYS A 172 14.59 -12.99 18.57
CA CYS A 172 15.21 -11.81 19.12
C CYS A 172 14.62 -11.51 20.49
N THR A 173 15.47 -11.59 21.50
CA THR A 173 15.16 -11.24 22.87
C THR A 173 16.33 -10.42 23.36
N VAL A 174 16.47 -9.15 22.95
CA VAL A 174 17.53 -8.25 23.44
C VAL A 174 16.93 -7.49 24.62
N LEU A 175 17.16 -7.93 25.86
CA LEU A 175 16.46 -7.39 27.04
C LEU A 175 16.94 -5.99 27.43
N GLY A 176 18.18 -5.64 27.06
CA GLY A 176 18.82 -4.36 27.34
C GLY A 176 20.05 -4.15 26.45
N LEU A 177 20.54 -2.92 26.45
CA LEU A 177 21.71 -2.49 25.69
C LEU A 177 22.60 -1.64 26.60
N THR A 178 23.84 -2.05 26.78
CA THR A 178 24.85 -1.31 27.54
C THR A 178 25.74 -0.49 26.62
N ASN A 179 26.52 0.43 27.19
CA ASN A 179 27.54 1.22 26.48
C ASN A 179 28.58 0.32 25.77
N GLU A 180 28.84 -0.86 26.32
CA GLU A 180 29.80 -1.83 25.76
C GLU A 180 29.21 -2.68 24.63
N THR A 181 27.89 -2.72 24.48
CA THR A 181 27.20 -3.68 23.59
C THR A 181 27.70 -3.59 22.14
N PHE A 182 27.89 -2.38 21.61
CA PHE A 182 28.26 -2.17 20.20
C PHE A 182 29.72 -1.72 19.98
N GLU A 183 30.61 -1.84 20.96
CA GLU A 183 32.00 -1.35 20.88
C GLU A 183 32.80 -1.92 19.70
N ASN A 184 32.58 -3.19 19.36
CA ASN A 184 33.27 -3.88 18.27
C ASN A 184 32.56 -3.78 16.91
N LEU A 185 31.57 -2.90 16.78
CA LEU A 185 30.69 -2.80 15.60
C LEU A 185 30.66 -1.40 14.96
N SER A 186 31.68 -0.57 15.20
CA SER A 186 31.77 0.81 14.68
C SER A 186 31.72 0.95 13.14
N GLN A 187 31.97 -0.13 12.39
CA GLN A 187 31.93 -0.18 10.93
C GLN A 187 30.51 -0.22 10.34
N LEU A 188 29.48 -0.51 11.15
CA LEU A 188 28.11 -0.65 10.68
C LEU A 188 27.52 0.67 10.20
N THR A 189 26.73 0.59 9.13
CA THR A 189 25.93 1.69 8.59
C THR A 189 24.43 1.44 8.78
N VAL A 190 24.01 0.18 8.85
CA VAL A 190 22.62 -0.23 9.06
C VAL A 190 22.54 -1.18 10.24
N LEU A 191 21.66 -0.86 11.18
CA LEU A 191 21.33 -1.70 12.33
C LEU A 191 19.82 -1.86 12.44
N ASP A 192 19.35 -3.11 12.43
CA ASP A 192 17.95 -3.47 12.62
C ASP A 192 17.81 -4.30 13.90
N LEU A 193 17.19 -3.68 14.90
CA LEU A 193 16.81 -4.25 16.20
C LEU A 193 15.28 -4.31 16.35
N SER A 194 14.55 -4.34 15.23
CA SER A 194 13.11 -4.36 15.28
C SER A 194 12.58 -5.67 15.89
N THR A 195 11.52 -5.55 16.67
CA THR A 195 10.81 -6.69 17.28
C THR A 195 11.70 -7.55 18.20
N CYS A 196 12.56 -6.91 18.99
CA CYS A 196 13.56 -7.56 19.83
C CYS A 196 13.22 -7.61 21.32
N LYS A 197 12.00 -7.17 21.69
CA LYS A 197 11.55 -7.08 23.09
C LYS A 197 12.46 -6.21 23.97
N ILE A 198 13.10 -5.20 23.37
CA ILE A 198 13.97 -4.28 24.10
C ILE A 198 13.17 -3.58 25.19
N ASN A 199 13.64 -3.70 26.43
CA ASN A 199 13.14 -2.92 27.55
C ASN A 199 13.98 -1.65 27.67
N GLY A 200 13.35 -0.49 27.49
CA GLY A 200 14.02 0.81 27.52
C GLY A 200 14.63 1.15 28.87
N ASP A 201 14.16 0.52 29.96
CA ASP A 201 14.74 0.70 31.30
C ASP A 201 16.14 0.09 31.42
N HIS A 202 16.47 -0.87 30.55
CA HIS A 202 17.78 -1.53 30.49
C HIS A 202 18.62 -1.04 29.30
N VAL A 203 18.28 0.10 28.71
CA VAL A 203 19.09 0.73 27.66
C VAL A 203 19.89 1.88 28.25
N GLU A 204 21.20 1.75 28.28
CA GLU A 204 22.11 2.83 28.69
C GLU A 204 22.13 3.95 27.63
N THR A 205 22.27 5.19 28.08
CA THR A 205 22.21 6.37 27.21
C THR A 205 23.30 6.40 26.14
N GLY A 206 24.45 5.79 26.43
CA GLY A 206 25.59 5.73 25.53
C GLY A 206 25.65 4.47 24.66
N ALA A 207 24.65 3.59 24.70
CA ALA A 207 24.69 2.29 24.01
C ALA A 207 25.05 2.40 22.52
N PHE A 208 24.56 3.44 21.85
CA PHE A 208 24.77 3.65 20.41
C PHE A 208 25.97 4.54 20.08
N LEU A 209 26.65 5.14 21.07
CA LEU A 209 27.80 6.03 20.87
C LEU A 209 28.98 5.40 20.10
N PRO A 210 29.31 4.10 20.28
CA PRO A 210 30.38 3.48 19.51
C PRO A 210 30.13 3.44 17.98
N MET A 211 28.87 3.54 17.55
CA MET A 211 28.47 3.36 16.15
C MET A 211 28.55 4.67 15.33
N LYS A 212 29.78 5.18 15.19
CA LYS A 212 30.07 6.48 14.55
C LYS A 212 29.67 6.61 13.07
N ASN A 213 29.46 5.48 12.38
CA ASN A 213 29.12 5.44 10.96
C ASN A 213 27.66 5.04 10.70
N LEU A 214 26.86 4.87 11.76
CA LEU A 214 25.48 4.42 11.62
C LEU A 214 24.62 5.50 10.93
N THR A 215 24.00 5.12 9.82
CA THR A 215 23.11 6.00 9.05
C THR A 215 21.66 5.53 9.12
N ASN A 216 21.42 4.24 9.37
CA ASN A 216 20.09 3.66 9.40
C ASN A 216 19.89 2.86 10.69
N LEU A 217 18.87 3.23 11.46
CA LEU A 217 18.49 2.55 12.69
C LEU A 217 17.01 2.20 12.66
N ASP A 218 16.71 0.92 12.89
CA ASP A 218 15.35 0.43 13.11
C ASP A 218 15.23 -0.20 14.49
N VAL A 219 14.40 0.39 15.35
CA VAL A 219 14.06 -0.15 16.69
C VAL A 219 12.55 -0.38 16.82
N SER A 220 11.85 -0.49 15.70
CA SER A 220 10.39 -0.66 15.65
C SER A 220 9.92 -1.91 16.41
N TYR A 221 8.68 -1.90 16.89
CA TYR A 221 8.00 -3.04 17.54
C TYR A 221 8.67 -3.52 18.84
N ASN A 222 9.37 -2.62 19.53
CA ASN A 222 9.87 -2.83 20.88
C ASN A 222 8.98 -2.09 21.88
N PHE A 223 7.80 -2.63 22.20
CA PHE A 223 6.78 -1.95 23.02
C PHE A 223 7.24 -1.57 24.44
N ASN A 224 8.16 -2.34 25.01
CA ASN A 224 8.76 -2.04 26.32
C ASN A 224 9.87 -1.01 26.24
N PHE A 225 10.22 -0.55 25.03
CA PHE A 225 11.17 0.56 24.89
C PHE A 225 10.55 1.82 25.49
N ARG A 226 9.24 2.06 25.27
CA ARG A 226 8.52 3.26 25.69
C ARG A 226 9.13 4.54 25.11
N PHE A 227 8.33 5.60 25.03
CA PHE A 227 8.78 6.83 24.36
C PHE A 227 9.73 7.66 25.22
N ASP A 228 9.51 7.69 26.54
CA ASP A 228 10.33 8.36 27.53
C ASP A 228 11.77 7.82 27.54
N ASN A 229 11.96 6.51 27.51
CA ASN A 229 13.30 5.94 27.40
C ASN A 229 13.90 6.19 26.01
N PHE A 230 13.09 6.21 24.95
CA PHE A 230 13.57 6.54 23.60
C PHE A 230 14.09 7.97 23.51
N GLU A 231 13.35 8.94 24.03
CA GLU A 231 13.77 10.33 24.11
C GLU A 231 15.14 10.44 24.82
N ARG A 232 15.30 9.75 25.95
CA ARG A 232 16.56 9.70 26.69
C ARG A 232 17.71 9.14 25.83
N VAL A 233 17.49 8.08 25.08
CA VAL A 233 18.53 7.43 24.24
C VAL A 233 18.87 8.25 22.99
N ILE A 234 17.85 8.78 22.30
CA ILE A 234 18.05 9.52 21.05
C ILE A 234 18.63 10.91 21.31
N SER A 235 18.40 11.51 22.49
CA SER A 235 18.97 12.81 22.87
C SER A 235 20.51 12.84 22.75
N VAL A 236 21.16 11.72 23.06
CA VAL A 236 22.62 11.53 22.94
C VAL A 236 23.06 11.33 21.48
N LEU A 237 22.13 10.92 20.61
CA LEU A 237 22.33 10.72 19.18
C LEU A 237 21.95 11.94 18.33
N ARG A 238 21.65 13.08 18.95
CA ARG A 238 21.36 14.36 18.26
C ARG A 238 22.42 14.72 17.21
N ASP A 239 23.70 14.52 17.53
CA ASP A 239 24.83 14.83 16.64
C ASP A 239 25.39 13.58 15.91
N SER A 240 24.60 12.51 15.84
CA SER A 240 24.94 11.32 15.07
C SER A 240 24.75 11.53 13.56
N LYS A 241 25.19 10.53 12.77
CA LYS A 241 25.03 10.50 11.30
C LYS A 241 23.75 9.77 10.84
N ILE A 242 22.79 9.56 11.74
CA ILE A 242 21.56 8.84 11.41
C ILE A 242 20.72 9.65 10.42
N VAL A 243 20.61 9.10 9.21
CA VAL A 243 19.82 9.65 8.09
C VAL A 243 18.42 9.04 8.07
N ARG A 244 18.28 7.76 8.43
CA ARG A 244 17.00 7.04 8.46
C ARG A 244 16.73 6.44 9.83
N LEU A 245 15.59 6.81 10.42
CA LEU A 245 15.17 6.35 11.73
C LEU A 245 13.77 5.76 11.68
N LYS A 246 13.61 4.53 12.17
CA LYS A 246 12.33 3.84 12.28
C LYS A 246 12.01 3.47 13.72
N LEU A 247 10.86 3.93 14.18
CA LEU A 247 10.35 3.87 15.55
C LEU A 247 8.91 3.40 15.58
N ASN A 248 8.50 2.54 14.66
CA ASN A 248 7.09 2.14 14.58
C ASN A 248 6.71 1.35 15.82
N THR A 249 5.61 1.72 16.49
CA THR A 249 5.01 0.93 17.56
C THR A 249 6.01 0.57 18.68
N ILE A 250 6.79 1.56 19.12
CA ILE A 250 7.65 1.45 20.32
C ILE A 250 6.87 1.74 21.61
N VAL A 251 5.63 2.23 21.45
CA VAL A 251 4.65 2.44 22.51
C VAL A 251 3.47 1.51 22.29
N SER A 252 2.91 0.97 23.38
CA SER A 252 1.68 0.17 23.32
C SER A 252 0.51 0.98 22.77
N PHE A 253 -0.33 0.35 21.95
CA PHE A 253 -1.54 0.97 21.41
C PHE A 253 -2.50 1.48 22.50
N TYR A 254 -2.49 0.84 23.68
CA TYR A 254 -3.32 1.19 24.82
C TYR A 254 -2.68 2.22 25.75
N SER A 255 -1.53 2.78 25.38
CA SER A 255 -0.88 3.82 26.17
C SER A 255 -1.71 5.10 26.20
N GLN A 256 -1.37 5.95 27.18
CA GLN A 256 -1.76 7.36 27.14
C GLN A 256 -1.26 8.02 25.84
N ALA A 257 -1.98 9.05 25.43
CA ALA A 257 -1.61 9.87 24.29
C ALA A 257 -0.28 10.59 24.53
N ILE A 258 0.47 10.82 23.45
CA ILE A 258 1.76 11.49 23.48
C ILE A 258 1.65 12.82 22.75
N THR A 259 2.02 13.89 23.44
CA THR A 259 2.25 15.20 22.84
C THR A 259 3.70 15.30 22.39
N VAL A 260 3.92 15.58 21.11
CA VAL A 260 5.24 15.88 20.56
C VAL A 260 5.63 17.28 21.04
N ASN A 261 6.53 17.31 22.01
CA ASN A 261 7.03 18.53 22.64
C ASN A 261 8.40 18.94 22.08
N ARG A 262 8.92 20.07 22.57
CA ARG A 262 10.22 20.62 22.17
C ARG A 262 11.37 19.62 22.34
N SER A 263 11.41 18.94 23.48
CA SER A 263 12.49 18.02 23.82
C SER A 263 12.60 16.87 22.82
N ILE A 264 11.45 16.34 22.37
CA ILE A 264 11.38 15.27 21.37
C ILE A 264 11.94 15.74 20.03
N ILE A 265 11.50 16.89 19.51
CA ILE A 265 11.94 17.42 18.22
C ILE A 265 13.44 17.73 18.24
N GLU A 266 13.92 18.39 19.29
CA GLU A 266 15.33 18.76 19.41
C GLU A 266 16.23 17.54 19.63
N SER A 267 15.71 16.43 20.17
CA SER A 267 16.46 15.18 20.35
C SER A 267 16.64 14.37 19.05
N LEU A 268 15.96 14.74 17.96
CA LEU A 268 16.13 14.08 16.67
C LEU A 268 17.54 14.35 16.09
N PRO A 269 18.16 13.38 15.41
CA PRO A 269 19.43 13.60 14.72
C PRO A 269 19.35 14.75 13.71
N LYS A 270 20.30 15.67 13.72
CA LYS A 270 20.32 16.80 12.77
C LYS A 270 20.48 16.36 11.31
N SER A 271 21.11 15.20 11.09
CA SER A 271 21.33 14.59 9.78
C SER A 271 20.11 13.85 9.21
N LEU A 272 19.00 13.79 9.97
CA LEU A 272 17.84 12.97 9.63
C LEU A 272 17.13 13.46 8.36
N GLU A 273 16.92 12.54 7.42
CA GLU A 273 16.18 12.78 6.17
C GLU A 273 14.85 12.02 6.14
N TYR A 274 14.78 10.88 6.83
CA TYR A 274 13.65 9.95 6.84
C TYR A 274 13.30 9.55 8.27
N LEU A 275 12.06 9.82 8.68
CA LEU A 275 11.51 9.42 9.97
C LEU A 275 10.22 8.61 9.76
N GLU A 276 10.17 7.40 10.33
CA GLU A 276 8.97 6.59 10.41
C GLU A 276 8.65 6.33 11.89
N ALA A 277 7.50 6.79 12.37
CA ALA A 277 7.10 6.66 13.77
C ALA A 277 5.61 6.33 13.89
N LYS A 278 5.20 5.28 13.17
CA LYS A 278 3.80 4.84 13.08
C LYS A 278 3.30 4.23 14.38
N GLY A 279 2.04 4.50 14.71
CA GLY A 279 1.35 3.80 15.80
C GLY A 279 2.02 3.96 17.17
N ASN A 280 2.49 5.16 17.51
CA ASN A 280 3.08 5.51 18.81
C ASN A 280 2.16 6.33 19.69
N SER A 281 0.86 6.36 19.40
CA SER A 281 -0.12 7.14 20.17
C SER A 281 0.13 8.65 20.16
N PHE A 282 0.82 9.20 19.15
CA PHE A 282 0.95 10.66 19.02
C PHE A 282 -0.43 11.28 18.80
N GLU A 283 -0.76 12.29 19.60
CA GLU A 283 -2.06 12.98 19.57
C GLU A 283 -1.90 14.45 19.21
N MET A 284 -0.85 15.12 19.69
CA MET A 284 -0.62 16.54 19.40
C MET A 284 0.84 16.82 19.09
N ILE A 285 1.07 17.98 18.47
CA ILE A 285 2.39 18.60 18.32
C ILE A 285 2.25 20.01 18.90
N ASP A 286 3.11 20.40 19.85
CA ASP A 286 3.04 21.75 20.42
C ASP A 286 3.30 22.81 19.34
N ASP A 287 2.72 23.99 19.56
CA ASP A 287 2.76 25.11 18.63
C ASP A 287 4.19 25.62 18.38
N GLY A 288 4.49 25.98 17.12
CA GLY A 288 5.77 26.54 16.72
C GLY A 288 6.96 25.56 16.71
N LEU A 289 6.76 24.27 17.00
CA LEU A 289 7.89 23.33 17.13
C LEU A 289 8.49 22.87 15.81
N LEU A 290 7.72 22.88 14.72
CA LEU A 290 8.19 22.36 13.43
C LEU A 290 9.34 23.19 12.84
N GLN A 291 9.55 24.43 13.31
CA GLN A 291 10.72 25.24 12.96
C GLN A 291 12.05 24.69 13.51
N LEU A 292 11.98 23.83 14.53
CA LEU A 292 13.13 23.19 15.17
C LEU A 292 13.44 21.80 14.58
N ALA A 293 12.60 21.31 13.67
CA ALA A 293 12.79 20.00 13.05
C ALA A 293 14.10 19.96 12.23
N PRO A 294 14.73 18.78 12.07
CA PRO A 294 15.93 18.64 11.25
C PRO A 294 15.74 19.21 9.84
N GLU A 295 16.66 20.07 9.39
CA GLU A 295 16.50 20.79 8.12
C GLU A 295 16.48 19.86 6.91
N ASN A 296 17.19 18.72 6.97
CA ASN A 296 17.26 17.74 5.88
C ASN A 296 16.02 16.85 5.78
N LEU A 297 15.08 16.95 6.71
CA LEU A 297 13.94 16.06 6.79
C LEU A 297 13.07 16.19 5.53
N SER A 298 12.97 15.09 4.79
CA SER A 298 12.30 15.05 3.49
C SER A 298 11.16 14.03 3.43
N HIS A 299 11.15 13.07 4.36
CA HIS A 299 10.11 12.08 4.51
C HIS A 299 9.76 11.90 5.98
N VAL A 300 8.48 12.09 6.31
CA VAL A 300 7.93 11.82 7.63
C VAL A 300 6.67 10.98 7.48
N ASP A 301 6.63 9.86 8.19
CA ASP A 301 5.47 9.01 8.25
C ASP A 301 5.06 8.76 9.72
N LEU A 302 3.98 9.43 10.11
CA LEU A 302 3.32 9.34 11.40
C LEU A 302 2.00 8.58 11.27
N GLY A 303 1.88 7.67 10.30
CA GLY A 303 0.67 6.90 10.07
C GLY A 303 0.19 6.10 11.30
N ASN A 304 -1.11 5.82 11.39
CA ASN A 304 -1.74 5.06 12.47
C ASN A 304 -1.57 5.68 13.87
N ASN A 305 -1.24 6.98 13.96
CA ASN A 305 -1.31 7.74 15.20
C ASN A 305 -2.71 8.32 15.41
N ARG A 306 -2.88 9.12 16.46
CA ARG A 306 -4.16 9.72 16.88
C ARG A 306 -4.12 11.24 16.80
N LEU A 307 -3.37 11.78 15.83
CA LEU A 307 -3.14 13.22 15.71
C LEU A 307 -4.48 13.96 15.57
N ILE A 308 -4.81 14.75 16.58
CA ILE A 308 -5.95 15.66 16.52
C ILE A 308 -5.56 16.89 15.69
N TYR A 309 -6.58 17.69 15.36
CA TYR A 309 -6.36 18.98 14.75
C TYR A 309 -5.62 19.90 15.73
N GLY A 310 -4.58 20.57 15.24
CA GLY A 310 -3.78 21.50 16.03
C GLY A 310 -3.12 22.56 15.16
N LEU A 311 -2.58 23.58 15.82
CA LEU A 311 -1.91 24.72 15.15
C LEU A 311 -0.69 24.29 14.33
N TYR A 312 -0.11 23.12 14.59
CA TYR A 312 1.00 22.56 13.82
C TYR A 312 0.74 22.45 12.30
N LEU A 313 -0.53 22.35 11.87
CA LEU A 313 -0.90 22.37 10.45
C LEU A 313 -0.54 23.70 9.78
N GLN A 314 -0.56 24.81 10.53
CA GLN A 314 -0.15 26.14 10.06
C GLN A 314 1.38 26.29 10.00
N ASP A 315 2.10 25.43 10.72
CA ASP A 315 3.56 25.43 10.82
C ASP A 315 4.24 24.47 9.85
N LEU A 316 3.48 23.68 9.09
CA LEU A 316 4.04 22.76 8.09
C LEU A 316 4.99 23.46 7.11
N LYS A 317 4.76 24.74 6.80
CA LYS A 317 5.62 25.61 5.99
C LYS A 317 7.10 25.60 6.41
N HIS A 318 7.39 25.35 7.69
CA HIS A 318 8.75 25.37 8.22
C HIS A 318 9.58 24.14 7.82
N LEU A 319 8.95 23.06 7.34
CA LEU A 319 9.61 21.83 6.90
C LEU A 319 10.17 21.99 5.46
N LYS A 320 11.20 22.83 5.31
CA LYS A 320 11.71 23.33 4.01
C LYS A 320 12.04 22.26 2.97
N ASN A 321 12.53 21.08 3.39
CA ASN A 321 12.93 19.99 2.50
C ASN A 321 11.90 18.86 2.41
N MET A 322 10.74 19.02 3.03
CA MET A 322 9.71 17.98 3.06
C MET A 322 9.20 17.67 1.65
N LYS A 323 9.20 16.39 1.29
CA LYS A 323 8.68 15.88 0.01
C LYS A 323 7.48 14.97 0.21
N ARG A 324 7.44 14.22 1.32
CA ARG A 324 6.36 13.28 1.64
C ARG A 324 6.02 13.37 3.12
N LEU A 325 4.76 13.66 3.40
CA LEU A 325 4.22 13.71 4.75
C LEU A 325 3.01 12.79 4.85
N ASN A 326 3.12 11.74 5.65
CA ASN A 326 2.04 10.81 5.92
C ASN A 326 1.54 11.02 7.35
N LEU A 327 0.31 11.52 7.47
CA LEU A 327 -0.43 11.75 8.70
C LEU A 327 -1.71 10.90 8.75
N ARG A 328 -1.75 9.79 8.00
CA ARG A 328 -2.87 8.85 8.02
C ARG A 328 -3.22 8.48 9.46
N GLY A 329 -4.46 8.65 9.85
CA GLY A 329 -4.87 8.34 11.21
C GLY A 329 -5.05 6.84 11.46
N GLY A 330 -5.25 6.46 12.73
CA GLY A 330 -5.55 5.09 13.17
C GLY A 330 -7.03 4.77 13.33
N GLN A 331 -7.37 3.53 13.75
CA GLN A 331 -8.76 3.08 13.89
C GLN A 331 -9.56 3.76 15.01
N ASN A 332 -8.91 4.48 15.94
CA ASN A 332 -9.52 5.07 17.13
C ASN A 332 -9.37 6.60 17.17
N LEU A 333 -9.90 7.29 16.18
CA LEU A 333 -9.77 8.75 16.11
C LEU A 333 -10.94 9.47 16.75
N GLN A 334 -10.57 10.49 17.53
CA GLN A 334 -11.49 11.49 18.01
C GLN A 334 -11.87 12.42 16.86
N LYS A 335 -13.13 12.86 16.82
CA LYS A 335 -13.68 13.71 15.76
C LYS A 335 -12.95 15.05 15.75
N LEU A 336 -12.53 15.54 14.58
CA LEU A 336 -12.13 16.94 14.46
C LEU A 336 -13.31 17.89 14.76
N PRO A 337 -13.03 19.10 15.30
CA PRO A 337 -14.03 20.13 15.47
C PRO A 337 -14.73 20.46 14.14
N THR A 338 -16.06 20.58 14.16
CA THR A 338 -16.89 20.98 13.01
C THR A 338 -16.85 22.48 12.71
N TYR A 339 -16.15 23.28 13.52
CA TYR A 339 -16.25 24.75 13.50
C TYR A 339 -14.94 25.43 13.12
N GLU A 340 -15.06 26.62 12.54
CA GLU A 340 -13.96 27.51 12.17
C GLU A 340 -12.98 27.71 13.32
N ILE A 341 -11.70 27.79 12.94
CA ILE A 341 -10.52 28.00 13.78
C ILE A 341 -10.73 29.13 14.81
N THR A 342 -11.53 30.14 14.47
CA THR A 342 -11.86 31.33 15.26
C THR A 342 -12.71 31.06 16.52
N SER A 343 -13.38 29.91 16.62
CA SER A 343 -14.33 29.60 17.70
C SER A 343 -13.79 28.62 18.76
N ALA A 344 -12.49 28.30 18.72
CA ALA A 344 -11.83 27.28 19.53
C ALA A 344 -11.72 27.58 21.05
N GLN A 345 -12.40 28.61 21.57
CA GLN A 345 -12.43 28.97 23.00
C GLN A 345 -13.13 27.94 23.90
N LYS A 346 -13.78 26.90 23.37
CA LYS A 346 -14.60 25.93 24.15
C LYS A 346 -14.21 24.46 24.04
N PHE A 347 -13.03 24.11 23.53
CA PHE A 347 -12.58 22.72 23.59
C PHE A 347 -11.93 22.41 24.95
N GLN A 348 -12.77 22.14 25.96
CA GLN A 348 -12.34 21.42 27.17
C GLN A 348 -12.29 19.92 26.84
N HIS A 349 -11.10 19.39 26.59
CA HIS A 349 -10.90 17.94 26.46
C HIS A 349 -10.85 17.26 27.82
N ARG A 350 -11.36 16.01 27.88
CA ARG A 350 -11.49 15.16 29.08
C ARG A 350 -10.17 14.77 29.75
N PHE A 351 -9.01 15.09 29.18
CA PHE A 351 -7.71 14.71 29.73
C PHE A 351 -6.70 15.85 29.51
N SER A 352 -6.57 16.70 30.53
CA SER A 352 -5.46 17.62 30.82
C SER A 352 -5.31 18.93 30.02
N ARG A 353 -5.48 20.03 30.80
CA ARG A 353 -5.12 21.44 30.59
C ARG A 353 -5.72 22.15 29.36
N SER A 354 -6.64 23.05 29.65
CA SER A 354 -7.11 24.11 28.76
C SER A 354 -5.95 24.80 28.05
N LEU A 355 -5.90 24.70 26.72
CA LEU A 355 -5.09 25.59 25.88
C LEU A 355 -5.64 27.01 26.03
N PRO A 356 -4.85 28.00 26.49
CA PRO A 356 -5.24 29.39 26.36
C PRO A 356 -5.04 29.80 24.90
N LEU A 357 -6.10 29.69 24.10
CA LEU A 357 -6.15 30.27 22.75
C LEU A 357 -6.37 31.79 22.88
N THR A 358 -5.37 32.49 23.38
CA THR A 358 -5.27 33.95 23.24
C THR A 358 -4.55 34.23 21.93
N HIS A 359 -5.23 34.92 21.01
CA HIS A 359 -4.76 35.33 19.67
C HIS A 359 -5.10 34.41 18.50
N ILE A 360 -6.40 34.22 18.25
CA ILE A 360 -6.87 34.12 16.86
C ILE A 360 -7.58 35.43 16.57
N ASN A 361 -6.86 36.33 15.90
CA ASN A 361 -7.39 37.60 15.43
C ASN A 361 -8.66 37.33 14.63
N SER A 362 -9.78 37.86 15.08
CA SER A 362 -11.07 37.92 14.38
C SER A 362 -11.00 38.94 13.23
N GLY A 363 -10.03 38.78 12.34
CA GLY A 363 -9.95 39.49 11.08
C GLY A 363 -10.62 38.66 10.00
N ASN A 364 -11.47 39.27 9.18
CA ASN A 364 -12.17 38.67 8.04
C ASN A 364 -11.24 38.21 6.89
N ALA A 365 -9.97 37.90 7.16
CA ALA A 365 -9.03 37.43 6.15
C ALA A 365 -9.16 35.90 5.97
N PRO A 366 -9.21 35.39 4.73
CA PRO A 366 -9.30 33.96 4.48
C PRO A 366 -8.05 33.23 5.02
N LEU A 367 -8.26 32.07 5.64
CA LEU A 367 -7.17 31.20 6.10
C LEU A 367 -6.45 30.61 4.89
N VAL A 368 -5.20 31.04 4.66
CA VAL A 368 -4.32 30.44 3.65
C VAL A 368 -3.41 29.39 4.29
N ILE A 369 -3.57 28.13 3.92
CA ILE A 369 -2.70 27.04 4.34
C ILE A 369 -1.38 27.11 3.58
N LYS A 370 -0.29 27.32 4.34
CA LYS A 370 1.07 27.35 3.80
C LYS A 370 1.69 25.96 3.94
N LEU A 371 1.68 25.21 2.85
CA LEU A 371 2.37 23.92 2.77
C LEU A 371 3.89 24.14 2.57
N PRO A 372 4.73 23.18 2.98
CA PRO A 372 6.14 23.22 2.64
C PRO A 372 6.31 23.17 1.12
N ALA A 373 7.11 24.10 0.56
CA ALA A 373 7.16 24.36 -0.87
C ALA A 373 7.57 23.15 -1.73
N LYS A 374 8.33 22.20 -1.16
CA LYS A 374 8.80 20.98 -1.85
C LYS A 374 7.88 19.77 -1.63
N LEU A 375 6.80 19.90 -0.87
CA LEU A 375 5.91 18.80 -0.52
C LEU A 375 5.18 18.30 -1.76
N LYS A 376 5.35 17.03 -2.09
CA LYS A 376 4.72 16.38 -3.25
C LYS A 376 3.53 15.51 -2.86
N ILE A 377 3.59 14.87 -1.71
CA ILE A 377 2.58 13.90 -1.25
C ILE A 377 2.19 14.22 0.18
N LEU A 378 0.89 14.42 0.39
CA LEU A 378 0.26 14.55 1.69
C LEU A 378 -0.83 13.49 1.82
N ASP A 379 -0.66 12.58 2.78
CA ASP A 379 -1.67 11.59 3.14
C ASP A 379 -2.29 11.95 4.49
N MET A 380 -3.58 12.25 4.50
CA MET A 380 -4.40 12.47 5.68
C MET A 380 -5.65 11.57 5.63
N SER A 381 -5.50 10.38 5.05
CA SER A 381 -6.53 9.35 5.03
C SER A 381 -6.90 8.91 6.44
N VAL A 382 -8.18 8.61 6.66
CA VAL A 382 -8.68 8.13 7.95
C VAL A 382 -8.15 9.01 9.09
N ALA A 383 -8.08 10.33 8.95
CA ALA A 383 -7.49 11.22 9.96
C ALA A 383 -8.54 11.78 10.94
N GLY A 384 -9.76 11.24 10.91
CA GLY A 384 -10.87 11.68 11.77
C GLY A 384 -11.36 13.09 11.42
N LEU A 385 -11.02 13.59 10.22
CA LEU A 385 -11.37 14.93 9.78
C LEU A 385 -12.88 15.02 9.60
N ARG A 386 -13.52 16.01 10.22
CA ARG A 386 -14.95 16.26 10.15
C ARG A 386 -15.19 17.74 9.89
N TYR A 387 -15.52 18.07 8.65
CA TYR A 387 -15.55 19.47 8.22
C TYR A 387 -16.46 19.69 7.00
N ILE A 388 -17.00 20.90 6.84
CA ILE A 388 -17.61 21.34 5.58
C ILE A 388 -16.51 22.04 4.80
N LEU A 389 -16.04 21.47 3.69
CA LEU A 389 -14.94 22.04 2.91
C LEU A 389 -15.41 23.31 2.17
N SER A 390 -15.37 24.44 2.87
CA SER A 390 -15.65 25.79 2.38
C SER A 390 -14.49 26.34 1.54
N THR A 391 -14.28 27.66 1.55
CA THR A 391 -13.13 28.29 0.88
C THR A 391 -11.82 27.76 1.47
N PHE A 392 -10.99 27.17 0.62
CA PHE A 392 -9.71 26.59 1.01
C PHE A 392 -8.61 27.13 0.11
N ASP A 393 -7.75 27.97 0.68
CA ASP A 393 -6.67 28.61 -0.05
C ASP A 393 -5.34 27.96 0.34
N VAL A 394 -4.64 27.39 -0.63
CA VAL A 394 -3.26 26.92 -0.45
C VAL A 394 -2.33 27.95 -1.09
N ASP A 395 -1.19 28.23 -0.48
CA ASP A 395 -0.17 29.06 -1.13
C ASP A 395 0.22 28.44 -2.49
N SER A 396 0.04 29.20 -3.57
CA SER A 396 0.38 28.80 -4.95
C SER A 396 1.84 28.32 -5.12
N ASN A 397 2.75 28.75 -4.23
CA ASN A 397 4.13 28.29 -4.19
C ASN A 397 4.28 26.92 -3.49
N ASN A 398 3.46 25.94 -3.88
CA ASN A 398 3.60 24.55 -3.46
C ASN A 398 3.96 23.64 -4.64
N ALA A 399 4.38 22.42 -4.33
CA ALA A 399 4.70 21.37 -5.29
C ALA A 399 3.80 20.12 -5.12
N LEU A 400 2.61 20.29 -4.53
CA LEU A 400 1.77 19.17 -4.15
C LEU A 400 1.18 18.50 -5.40
N THR A 401 1.42 17.21 -5.53
CA THR A 401 0.98 16.38 -6.66
C THR A 401 -0.01 15.29 -6.25
N SER A 402 -0.06 14.93 -4.96
CA SER A 402 -0.96 13.92 -4.44
C SER A 402 -1.49 14.32 -3.07
N LEU A 403 -2.81 14.32 -2.94
CA LEU A 403 -3.54 14.60 -1.71
C LEU A 403 -4.56 13.48 -1.46
N THR A 404 -4.37 12.76 -0.36
CA THR A 404 -5.27 11.67 0.04
C THR A 404 -6.05 12.08 1.28
N LEU A 405 -7.38 12.12 1.15
CA LEU A 405 -8.31 12.61 2.17
C LEU A 405 -9.47 11.62 2.41
N ASN A 406 -9.38 10.40 1.89
CA ASN A 406 -10.43 9.40 2.00
C ASN A 406 -10.70 8.94 3.45
N HIS A 407 -11.87 8.34 3.67
CA HIS A 407 -12.33 7.87 4.98
C HIS A 407 -12.35 8.95 6.09
N ASN A 408 -12.58 10.20 5.68
CA ASN A 408 -12.90 11.31 6.57
C ASN A 408 -14.40 11.63 6.48
N PHE A 409 -14.85 12.74 7.05
CA PHE A 409 -16.24 13.17 7.03
C PHE A 409 -16.35 14.59 6.46
N PHE A 410 -16.56 14.68 5.15
CA PHE A 410 -16.79 15.91 4.39
C PHE A 410 -18.17 15.86 3.69
N PRO A 411 -19.26 16.11 4.43
CA PRO A 411 -20.62 15.96 3.89
C PRO A 411 -20.93 16.94 2.75
N CYS A 412 -20.27 18.10 2.73
CA CYS A 412 -20.46 19.10 1.68
C CYS A 412 -19.10 19.65 1.20
N LEU A 413 -18.90 19.70 -0.12
CA LEU A 413 -17.72 20.24 -0.78
C LEU A 413 -18.06 21.60 -1.41
N LEU A 414 -18.01 22.68 -0.62
CA LEU A 414 -18.49 24.01 -1.04
C LEU A 414 -17.46 24.83 -1.83
N GLY A 415 -16.16 24.79 -1.50
CA GLY A 415 -15.12 25.53 -2.23
C GLY A 415 -15.39 27.06 -2.36
N PRO A 416 -14.72 27.75 -3.30
CA PRO A 416 -13.68 27.26 -4.21
C PRO A 416 -12.40 26.85 -3.47
N VAL A 417 -11.59 26.01 -4.12
CA VAL A 417 -10.23 25.68 -3.68
C VAL A 417 -9.23 26.40 -4.56
N SER A 418 -8.23 27.08 -3.99
CA SER A 418 -7.17 27.76 -4.74
C SER A 418 -5.79 27.21 -4.41
N GLY A 419 -4.82 27.44 -5.30
CA GLY A 419 -3.41 27.06 -5.10
C GLY A 419 -3.05 25.59 -5.39
N LEU A 420 -4.01 24.71 -5.69
CA LEU A 420 -3.76 23.29 -5.99
C LEU A 420 -3.68 22.96 -7.49
N GLU A 421 -3.20 23.91 -8.29
CA GLU A 421 -3.17 23.81 -9.76
C GLU A 421 -2.26 22.69 -10.29
N LYS A 422 -1.23 22.32 -9.51
CA LYS A 422 -0.27 21.25 -9.81
C LYS A 422 -0.70 19.87 -9.31
N LEU A 423 -1.83 19.78 -8.62
CA LEU A 423 -2.29 18.53 -8.03
C LEU A 423 -2.69 17.54 -9.12
N GLU A 424 -2.11 16.34 -9.12
CA GLU A 424 -2.40 15.29 -10.09
C GLU A 424 -3.35 14.22 -9.53
N ASN A 425 -3.29 13.94 -8.23
CA ASN A 425 -4.08 12.90 -7.58
C ASN A 425 -4.86 13.47 -6.40
N LEU A 426 -6.18 13.26 -6.42
CA LEU A 426 -7.07 13.63 -5.32
C LEU A 426 -7.99 12.46 -4.98
N ASP A 427 -7.91 11.99 -3.74
CA ASP A 427 -8.80 10.95 -3.22
C ASP A 427 -9.70 11.49 -2.10
N LEU A 428 -10.99 11.57 -2.41
CA LEU A 428 -12.09 12.00 -1.53
C LEU A 428 -13.11 10.86 -1.34
N SER A 429 -12.69 9.61 -1.51
CA SER A 429 -13.56 8.45 -1.33
C SER A 429 -13.97 8.25 0.13
N PHE A 430 -15.14 7.67 0.40
CA PHE A 430 -15.62 7.44 1.78
C PHE A 430 -15.65 8.71 2.63
N THR A 431 -15.95 9.87 2.04
CA THR A 431 -16.03 11.15 2.78
C THR A 431 -17.45 11.51 3.21
N SER A 432 -18.44 10.66 2.92
CA SER A 432 -19.87 10.93 3.15
C SER A 432 -20.38 12.17 2.41
N ALA A 433 -19.71 12.60 1.34
CA ALA A 433 -20.09 13.77 0.57
C ALA A 433 -21.45 13.57 -0.11
N SER A 434 -22.39 14.49 0.12
CA SER A 434 -23.71 14.49 -0.53
C SER A 434 -23.90 15.64 -1.52
N THR A 435 -23.08 16.69 -1.42
CA THR A 435 -23.16 17.86 -2.30
C THR A 435 -21.78 18.40 -2.68
N ILE A 436 -21.65 18.88 -3.92
CA ILE A 436 -20.42 19.52 -4.43
C ILE A 436 -20.80 20.85 -5.10
N ASN A 437 -20.14 21.93 -4.73
CA ASN A 437 -20.29 23.19 -5.44
C ASN A 437 -19.73 23.02 -6.88
N PRO A 438 -20.47 23.43 -7.92
CA PRO A 438 -19.99 23.33 -9.31
C PRO A 438 -18.66 24.04 -9.61
N LYS A 439 -18.21 24.96 -8.74
CA LYS A 439 -16.91 25.65 -8.84
C LYS A 439 -15.79 25.01 -8.03
N PHE A 440 -16.06 23.95 -7.26
CA PHE A 440 -15.08 23.32 -6.37
C PHE A 440 -13.81 22.89 -7.13
N PHE A 441 -13.99 22.22 -8.28
CA PHE A 441 -12.88 21.67 -9.07
C PHE A 441 -12.24 22.66 -10.06
N LYS A 442 -12.70 23.92 -10.11
CA LYS A 442 -12.33 24.90 -11.15
C LYS A 442 -10.80 25.11 -11.29
N ASN A 443 -10.06 25.04 -10.19
CA ASN A 443 -8.62 25.34 -10.17
C ASN A 443 -7.73 24.08 -10.21
N PHE A 444 -8.29 22.88 -10.37
CA PHE A 444 -7.52 21.62 -10.39
C PHE A 444 -7.10 21.22 -11.82
N LYS A 445 -6.50 22.15 -12.58
CA LYS A 445 -6.20 21.96 -14.00
C LYS A 445 -5.21 20.81 -14.29
N GLY A 446 -4.31 20.53 -13.35
CA GLY A 446 -3.33 19.43 -13.44
C GLY A 446 -3.86 18.06 -13.03
N LEU A 447 -5.13 17.94 -12.63
CA LEU A 447 -5.66 16.71 -12.03
C LEU A 447 -5.77 15.60 -13.07
N LYS A 448 -5.19 14.44 -12.75
CA LYS A 448 -5.19 13.22 -13.56
C LYS A 448 -6.08 12.14 -12.96
N HIS A 449 -6.09 12.00 -11.64
CA HIS A 449 -6.85 10.97 -10.94
C HIS A 449 -7.75 11.59 -9.89
N LEU A 450 -9.07 11.45 -10.06
CA LEU A 450 -10.08 11.94 -9.13
C LEU A 450 -10.93 10.78 -8.61
N MET A 451 -10.74 10.44 -7.33
CA MET A 451 -11.48 9.37 -6.67
C MET A 451 -12.57 9.98 -5.77
N LEU A 452 -13.83 9.68 -6.07
CA LEU A 452 -15.02 10.14 -5.36
C LEU A 452 -15.92 8.95 -4.96
N SER A 453 -15.39 7.74 -4.94
CA SER A 453 -16.15 6.53 -4.67
C SER A 453 -16.73 6.50 -3.24
N ASN A 454 -17.78 5.72 -3.02
CA ASN A 454 -18.35 5.49 -1.68
C ASN A 454 -18.78 6.78 -0.97
N ASN A 455 -19.48 7.65 -1.70
CA ASN A 455 -20.12 8.87 -1.18
C ASN A 455 -21.63 8.81 -1.41
N ALA A 456 -22.35 9.93 -1.28
CA ALA A 456 -23.81 10.02 -1.44
C ALA A 456 -24.19 11.04 -2.53
N LEU A 457 -23.47 11.03 -3.65
CA LEU A 457 -23.56 12.08 -4.68
C LEU A 457 -24.71 11.89 -5.69
N GLY A 458 -25.50 10.81 -5.62
CA GLY A 458 -26.56 10.53 -6.59
C GLY A 458 -27.60 11.64 -6.73
N SER A 459 -28.15 12.13 -5.61
CA SER A 459 -29.12 13.24 -5.62
C SER A 459 -28.49 14.53 -6.13
N PHE A 460 -27.23 14.78 -5.80
CA PHE A 460 -26.49 15.94 -6.30
C PHE A 460 -26.40 15.92 -7.83
N PHE A 461 -25.92 14.83 -8.43
CA PHE A 461 -25.79 14.73 -9.88
C PHE A 461 -27.14 14.82 -10.61
N SER A 462 -28.20 14.23 -10.04
CA SER A 462 -29.56 14.29 -10.60
C SER A 462 -30.14 15.72 -10.57
N SER A 463 -29.67 16.58 -9.67
CA SER A 463 -30.12 17.97 -9.51
C SER A 463 -29.22 19.01 -10.22
N LEU A 464 -28.21 18.57 -10.98
CA LEU A 464 -27.27 19.47 -11.62
C LEU A 464 -27.96 20.35 -12.67
N ASN A 465 -27.65 21.66 -12.64
CA ASN A 465 -28.07 22.59 -13.67
C ASN A 465 -27.46 22.21 -15.03
N PRO A 466 -28.21 22.27 -16.16
CA PRO A 466 -27.70 22.05 -17.53
C PRO A 466 -26.47 22.87 -17.91
N THR A 467 -26.28 24.04 -17.29
CA THR A 467 -25.14 24.93 -17.51
C THR A 467 -23.93 24.62 -16.61
N SER A 468 -24.03 23.62 -15.73
CA SER A 468 -22.97 23.21 -14.82
C SER A 468 -21.71 22.78 -15.58
N ARG A 469 -20.55 23.15 -15.01
CA ARG A 469 -19.22 22.89 -15.59
C ARG A 469 -18.30 22.16 -14.60
N ILE A 470 -18.87 21.34 -13.72
CA ILE A 470 -18.17 20.77 -12.56
C ILE A 470 -16.85 20.04 -12.92
N PHE A 471 -16.81 19.28 -14.02
CA PHE A 471 -15.61 18.60 -14.48
C PHE A 471 -15.03 19.18 -15.78
N ARG A 472 -15.69 20.17 -16.38
CA ARG A 472 -15.37 20.64 -17.74
C ARG A 472 -13.94 21.17 -17.89
N ASP A 473 -13.38 21.72 -16.82
CA ASP A 473 -12.03 22.32 -16.84
C ASP A 473 -10.93 21.31 -16.44
N LEU A 474 -11.28 20.05 -16.15
CA LEU A 474 -10.35 18.98 -15.77
C LEU A 474 -9.78 18.26 -17.00
N ASN A 475 -9.24 19.00 -17.96
CA ASN A 475 -8.84 18.46 -19.26
C ASN A 475 -7.67 17.45 -19.18
N SER A 476 -6.93 17.44 -18.06
CA SER A 476 -5.83 16.50 -17.81
C SER A 476 -6.29 15.17 -17.20
N LEU A 477 -7.60 15.00 -16.95
CA LEU A 477 -8.13 13.87 -16.20
C LEU A 477 -8.01 12.57 -17.00
N VAL A 478 -7.37 11.58 -16.38
CA VAL A 478 -7.10 10.23 -16.92
C VAL A 478 -8.03 9.20 -16.26
N ALA A 479 -8.30 9.33 -14.96
CA ALA A 479 -9.17 8.42 -14.23
C ALA A 479 -10.20 9.15 -13.35
N LEU A 480 -11.45 8.74 -13.47
CA LEU A 480 -12.56 9.21 -12.65
C LEU A 480 -13.29 8.03 -12.02
N ASP A 481 -13.35 8.02 -10.69
CA ASP A 481 -14.11 7.01 -9.94
C ASP A 481 -15.29 7.66 -9.21
N LEU A 482 -16.50 7.29 -9.63
CA LEU A 482 -17.79 7.66 -9.05
C LEU A 482 -18.57 6.44 -8.55
N SER A 483 -17.91 5.30 -8.38
CA SER A 483 -18.55 4.06 -7.93
C SER A 483 -19.18 4.18 -6.54
N ASN A 484 -20.23 3.41 -6.29
CA ASN A 484 -20.95 3.39 -5.01
C ASN A 484 -21.35 4.78 -4.49
N ASN A 485 -22.11 5.53 -5.29
CA ASN A 485 -22.59 6.88 -4.97
C ASN A 485 -24.12 7.01 -4.93
N GLY A 486 -24.84 5.90 -5.12
CA GLY A 486 -26.29 5.91 -5.26
C GLY A 486 -26.76 6.69 -6.50
N ILE A 487 -25.97 6.72 -7.56
CA ILE A 487 -26.28 7.46 -8.79
C ILE A 487 -27.35 6.69 -9.58
N GLU A 488 -28.52 7.32 -9.78
CA GLU A 488 -29.60 6.77 -10.62
C GLU A 488 -29.51 7.26 -12.07
N SER A 489 -29.06 8.49 -12.27
CA SER A 489 -28.88 9.08 -13.59
C SER A 489 -27.76 10.12 -13.58
N LEU A 490 -27.13 10.33 -14.73
CA LEU A 490 -26.14 11.38 -14.93
C LEU A 490 -26.50 12.21 -16.16
N PRO A 491 -26.30 13.55 -16.13
CA PRO A 491 -26.51 14.38 -17.30
C PRO A 491 -25.51 14.03 -18.40
N GLY A 492 -25.98 13.88 -19.65
CA GLY A 492 -25.13 13.42 -20.75
C GLY A 492 -23.92 14.33 -21.07
N TYR A 493 -23.98 15.60 -20.68
CA TYR A 493 -22.90 16.58 -20.84
C TYR A 493 -21.82 16.51 -19.74
N LEU A 494 -21.98 15.68 -18.71
CA LEU A 494 -21.14 15.69 -17.51
C LEU A 494 -19.64 15.53 -17.80
N LEU A 495 -19.30 14.69 -18.79
CA LEU A 495 -17.92 14.38 -19.16
C LEU A 495 -17.38 15.23 -20.33
N THR A 496 -18.10 16.27 -20.74
CA THR A 496 -17.67 17.16 -21.83
C THR A 496 -16.34 17.83 -21.47
N GLY A 497 -15.33 17.67 -22.34
CA GLY A 497 -13.98 18.22 -22.16
C GLY A 497 -12.97 17.23 -21.55
N LEU A 498 -13.41 16.04 -21.13
CA LEU A 498 -12.55 14.98 -20.56
C LEU A 498 -12.00 14.05 -21.66
N ASP A 499 -11.41 14.61 -22.70
CA ASP A 499 -10.99 13.84 -23.89
C ASP A 499 -9.82 12.87 -23.62
N ASN A 500 -9.06 13.11 -22.55
CA ASN A 500 -7.93 12.27 -22.10
C ASN A 500 -8.33 11.15 -21.14
N LEU A 501 -9.63 10.95 -20.88
CA LEU A 501 -10.09 9.97 -19.90
C LEU A 501 -9.83 8.53 -20.40
N GLU A 502 -9.05 7.78 -19.63
CA GLU A 502 -8.70 6.39 -19.89
C GLU A 502 -9.53 5.42 -19.03
N SER A 503 -9.93 5.84 -17.83
CA SER A 503 -10.63 5.00 -16.87
C SER A 503 -11.85 5.72 -16.28
N LEU A 504 -13.03 5.13 -16.48
CA LEU A 504 -14.28 5.58 -15.88
C LEU A 504 -14.88 4.44 -15.06
N ASN A 505 -14.98 4.65 -13.75
CA ASN A 505 -15.63 3.71 -12.84
C ASN A 505 -16.95 4.29 -12.31
N LEU A 506 -18.04 3.63 -12.67
CA LEU A 506 -19.40 3.94 -12.24
C LEU A 506 -20.09 2.73 -11.58
N GLY A 507 -19.32 1.68 -11.25
CA GLY A 507 -19.88 0.46 -10.69
C GLY A 507 -20.62 0.67 -9.37
N ASN A 508 -21.52 -0.24 -9.03
CA ASN A 508 -22.35 -0.20 -7.82
C ASN A 508 -23.19 1.09 -7.71
N ASN A 509 -23.81 1.53 -8.81
CA ASN A 509 -24.74 2.66 -8.82
C ASN A 509 -26.05 2.21 -9.47
N PRO A 510 -27.24 2.50 -8.91
CA PRO A 510 -28.52 2.02 -9.45
C PRO A 510 -28.97 2.76 -10.74
N MET A 511 -28.15 2.75 -11.78
CA MET A 511 -28.38 3.40 -13.07
C MET A 511 -29.20 2.52 -14.03
N LEU A 512 -30.48 2.84 -14.21
CA LEU A 512 -31.33 2.13 -15.17
C LEU A 512 -30.88 2.30 -16.64
N TYR A 513 -30.21 3.42 -16.94
CA TYR A 513 -29.73 3.76 -18.27
C TYR A 513 -28.37 4.47 -18.21
N PHE A 514 -27.56 4.31 -19.24
CA PHE A 514 -26.26 4.98 -19.38
C PHE A 514 -26.36 6.14 -20.39
N ASN A 515 -26.50 7.38 -19.92
CA ASN A 515 -26.75 8.55 -20.78
C ASN A 515 -25.51 9.39 -21.12
N LEU A 516 -24.32 8.95 -20.71
CA LEU A 516 -23.10 9.72 -20.92
C LEU A 516 -22.59 9.58 -22.35
N SER A 517 -22.10 10.69 -22.91
CA SER A 517 -21.33 10.64 -24.15
C SER A 517 -19.86 10.36 -23.83
N ILE A 518 -19.31 9.33 -24.49
CA ILE A 518 -17.90 8.93 -24.40
C ILE A 518 -17.18 8.96 -25.75
N SER A 519 -17.84 9.50 -26.80
CA SER A 519 -17.38 9.43 -28.20
C SER A 519 -15.99 10.02 -28.46
N ASN A 520 -15.55 10.95 -27.61
CA ASN A 520 -14.25 11.62 -27.75
C ASN A 520 -13.12 10.89 -27.03
N MET A 521 -13.42 9.91 -26.17
CA MET A 521 -12.45 9.22 -25.32
C MET A 521 -11.74 8.12 -26.13
N THR A 522 -10.81 8.54 -26.98
CA THR A 522 -10.09 7.66 -27.91
C THR A 522 -9.03 6.79 -27.24
N SER A 523 -8.62 7.12 -26.01
CA SER A 523 -7.64 6.38 -25.20
C SER A 523 -8.29 5.55 -24.09
N MET A 524 -9.59 5.28 -24.15
CA MET A 524 -10.29 4.57 -23.08
C MET A 524 -9.78 3.12 -22.92
N VAL A 525 -9.34 2.79 -21.70
CA VAL A 525 -8.81 1.48 -21.28
C VAL A 525 -9.79 0.74 -20.38
N LEU A 526 -10.56 1.45 -19.54
CA LEU A 526 -11.50 0.83 -18.60
C LEU A 526 -12.82 1.59 -18.54
N LEU A 527 -13.91 0.85 -18.77
CA LEU A 527 -15.28 1.29 -18.50
C LEU A 527 -15.93 0.29 -17.54
N ASN A 528 -15.98 0.64 -16.25
CA ASN A 528 -16.62 -0.19 -15.24
C ASN A 528 -18.06 0.28 -14.99
N LEU A 529 -19.01 -0.57 -15.34
CA LEU A 529 -20.45 -0.40 -15.17
C LEU A 529 -21.04 -1.59 -14.39
N SER A 530 -20.23 -2.29 -13.60
CA SER A 530 -20.68 -3.45 -12.82
C SER A 530 -21.76 -3.06 -11.80
N HIS A 531 -22.70 -3.95 -11.54
CA HIS A 531 -23.78 -3.74 -10.57
C HIS A 531 -24.55 -2.42 -10.78
N ALA A 532 -24.73 -2.03 -12.04
CA ALA A 532 -25.34 -0.75 -12.38
C ALA A 532 -26.86 -0.80 -12.60
N GLN A 533 -27.49 -1.97 -12.62
CA GLN A 533 -28.91 -2.17 -13.02
C GLN A 533 -29.21 -1.89 -14.51
N LEU A 534 -28.19 -1.90 -15.36
CA LEU A 534 -28.33 -1.71 -16.80
C LEU A 534 -28.95 -2.94 -17.47
N SER A 535 -29.85 -2.70 -18.42
CA SER A 535 -30.42 -3.77 -19.27
C SER A 535 -29.70 -3.95 -20.61
N GLN A 536 -29.05 -2.89 -21.09
CA GLN A 536 -28.24 -2.85 -22.32
C GLN A 536 -27.39 -1.58 -22.33
N LEU A 537 -26.43 -1.48 -23.26
CA LEU A 537 -25.73 -0.23 -23.55
C LEU A 537 -26.38 0.51 -24.73
N PRO A 538 -26.35 1.86 -24.77
CA PRO A 538 -26.80 2.62 -25.93
C PRO A 538 -25.95 2.37 -27.19
N ASP A 539 -26.56 2.52 -28.37
CA ASP A 539 -25.90 2.28 -29.65
C ASP A 539 -24.64 3.13 -29.86
N HIS A 540 -24.64 4.40 -29.46
CA HIS A 540 -23.47 5.28 -29.64
C HIS A 540 -22.27 4.81 -28.81
N VAL A 541 -22.52 4.20 -27.64
CA VAL A 541 -21.48 3.62 -26.78
C VAL A 541 -20.94 2.33 -27.39
N VAL A 542 -21.84 1.47 -27.88
CA VAL A 542 -21.46 0.23 -28.58
C VAL A 542 -20.60 0.54 -29.82
N LEU A 543 -21.01 1.51 -30.63
CA LEU A 543 -20.26 1.95 -31.82
C LEU A 543 -18.88 2.50 -31.45
N HIS A 544 -18.78 3.29 -30.37
CA HIS A 544 -17.51 3.79 -29.89
C HIS A 544 -16.56 2.67 -29.46
N ILE A 545 -17.03 1.72 -28.64
CA ILE A 545 -16.22 0.59 -28.18
C ILE A 545 -15.74 -0.26 -29.38
N LYS A 546 -16.62 -0.51 -30.36
CA LYS A 546 -16.23 -1.20 -31.61
C LYS A 546 -15.10 -0.45 -32.32
N ALA A 547 -15.25 0.86 -32.52
CA ALA A 547 -14.23 1.68 -33.19
C ALA A 547 -12.88 1.68 -32.45
N LEU A 548 -12.88 1.58 -31.11
CA LEU A 548 -11.64 1.44 -30.32
C LEU A 548 -10.98 0.08 -30.57
N VAL A 549 -11.75 -1.00 -30.47
CA VAL A 549 -11.26 -2.37 -30.71
C VAL A 549 -10.71 -2.51 -32.14
N ASP A 550 -11.40 -1.97 -33.15
CA ASP A 550 -10.98 -1.99 -34.55
C ASP A 550 -9.65 -1.24 -34.78
N ARG A 551 -9.32 -0.28 -33.90
CA ARG A 551 -8.05 0.45 -33.87
C ARG A 551 -6.98 -0.22 -32.99
N ASN A 552 -7.18 -1.46 -32.56
CA ASN A 552 -6.31 -2.21 -31.65
C ASN A 552 -6.12 -1.54 -30.28
N VAL A 553 -7.10 -0.76 -29.79
CA VAL A 553 -7.08 -0.25 -28.41
C VAL A 553 -7.60 -1.36 -27.47
N THR A 554 -6.78 -1.71 -26.48
CA THR A 554 -7.17 -2.69 -25.45
C THR A 554 -8.06 -2.00 -24.41
N ILE A 555 -9.37 -2.09 -24.60
CA ILE A 555 -10.38 -1.64 -23.65
C ILE A 555 -10.94 -2.82 -22.85
N LYS A 556 -11.23 -2.61 -21.56
CA LYS A 556 -11.98 -3.52 -20.70
C LYS A 556 -13.32 -2.89 -20.30
N VAL A 557 -14.41 -3.59 -20.58
CA VAL A 557 -15.76 -3.19 -20.21
C VAL A 557 -16.31 -4.22 -19.24
N ASP A 558 -16.74 -3.77 -18.07
CA ASP A 558 -17.31 -4.63 -17.03
C ASP A 558 -18.80 -4.34 -16.88
N LEU A 559 -19.64 -5.31 -17.23
CA LEU A 559 -21.09 -5.31 -17.05
C LEU A 559 -21.57 -6.38 -16.07
N SER A 560 -20.67 -6.98 -15.27
CA SER A 560 -21.04 -7.98 -14.27
C SER A 560 -22.10 -7.44 -13.29
N GLY A 561 -22.98 -8.31 -12.80
CA GLY A 561 -24.04 -7.92 -11.85
C GLY A 561 -25.15 -7.02 -12.43
N ASN A 562 -25.22 -6.85 -13.76
CA ASN A 562 -26.32 -6.14 -14.42
C ASN A 562 -27.42 -7.09 -14.93
N PRO A 563 -28.70 -6.69 -14.87
CA PRO A 563 -29.83 -7.44 -15.43
C PRO A 563 -29.91 -7.27 -16.96
N ILE A 564 -28.91 -7.76 -17.70
CA ILE A 564 -28.89 -7.63 -19.17
C ILE A 564 -30.09 -8.39 -19.76
N LYS A 565 -30.89 -7.73 -20.61
CA LYS A 565 -32.05 -8.37 -21.23
C LYS A 565 -31.59 -9.43 -22.23
N CYS A 566 -32.09 -10.65 -22.07
CA CYS A 566 -31.77 -11.79 -22.93
C CYS A 566 -33.05 -12.22 -23.67
N ASP A 567 -33.48 -11.35 -24.58
CA ASP A 567 -34.62 -11.50 -25.45
C ASP A 567 -34.22 -11.31 -26.93
N CYS A 568 -35.16 -11.47 -27.86
CA CYS A 568 -34.88 -11.35 -29.28
C CYS A 568 -34.56 -9.90 -29.72
N LEU A 569 -34.93 -8.90 -28.93
CA LEU A 569 -34.64 -7.50 -29.24
C LEU A 569 -33.18 -7.17 -28.93
N ASN A 570 -32.63 -7.76 -27.86
CA ASN A 570 -31.25 -7.54 -27.43
C ASN A 570 -30.26 -8.58 -27.97
N LEU A 571 -30.69 -9.53 -28.82
CA LEU A 571 -29.86 -10.63 -29.33
C LEU A 571 -28.55 -10.13 -29.99
N ASN A 572 -28.62 -9.07 -30.78
CA ASN A 572 -27.43 -8.51 -31.47
C ASN A 572 -26.39 -7.96 -30.48
N PHE A 573 -26.84 -7.36 -29.39
CA PHE A 573 -25.97 -6.88 -28.32
C PHE A 573 -25.31 -8.05 -27.60
N ILE A 574 -26.09 -9.10 -27.25
CA ILE A 574 -25.54 -10.32 -26.62
C ILE A 574 -24.50 -11.01 -27.52
N GLN A 575 -24.77 -11.14 -28.82
CA GLN A 575 -23.80 -11.69 -29.77
C GLN A 575 -22.51 -10.85 -29.79
N TRP A 576 -22.64 -9.53 -29.79
CA TRP A 576 -21.50 -8.63 -29.78
C TRP A 576 -20.65 -8.76 -28.51
N ILE A 577 -21.25 -8.73 -27.31
CA ILE A 577 -20.48 -8.84 -26.06
C ILE A 577 -19.67 -10.14 -25.99
N VAL A 578 -20.25 -11.26 -26.46
CA VAL A 578 -19.59 -12.58 -26.46
C VAL A 578 -18.41 -12.63 -27.42
N SER A 579 -18.54 -12.02 -28.60
CA SER A 579 -17.48 -12.02 -29.62
C SER A 579 -16.39 -10.97 -29.40
N SER A 580 -16.63 -9.98 -28.54
CA SER A 580 -15.77 -8.81 -28.40
C SER A 580 -14.63 -9.06 -27.39
N PRO A 581 -13.37 -8.72 -27.73
CA PRO A 581 -12.25 -8.81 -26.78
C PRO A 581 -12.32 -7.77 -25.64
N ALA A 582 -13.30 -6.87 -25.68
CA ALA A 582 -13.51 -5.85 -24.66
C ALA A 582 -14.05 -6.41 -23.34
N PHE A 583 -14.61 -7.62 -23.33
CA PHE A 583 -15.25 -8.22 -22.17
C PHE A 583 -14.43 -9.39 -21.62
N ASP A 584 -14.67 -9.76 -20.36
CA ASP A 584 -14.07 -10.95 -19.76
C ASP A 584 -14.64 -12.21 -20.43
N PRO A 585 -13.80 -13.08 -21.04
CA PRO A 585 -14.27 -14.29 -21.73
C PRO A 585 -14.92 -15.31 -20.79
N THR A 586 -14.65 -15.23 -19.48
CA THR A 586 -15.31 -16.08 -18.47
C THR A 586 -16.73 -15.63 -18.16
N PHE A 587 -17.05 -14.35 -18.40
CA PHE A 587 -18.32 -13.72 -18.03
C PHE A 587 -18.71 -13.95 -16.56
N THR A 588 -17.71 -14.04 -15.67
CA THR A 588 -17.93 -14.29 -14.24
C THR A 588 -18.82 -13.19 -13.64
N GLY A 589 -19.94 -13.59 -13.02
CA GLY A 589 -20.86 -12.66 -12.37
C GLY A 589 -21.83 -11.92 -13.30
N TYR A 590 -21.84 -12.20 -14.60
CA TYR A 590 -22.84 -11.65 -15.53
C TYR A 590 -24.20 -12.30 -15.30
N MET A 591 -25.29 -11.58 -15.62
CA MET A 591 -26.65 -12.09 -15.46
C MET A 591 -27.49 -11.78 -16.70
N CYS A 592 -28.45 -12.67 -16.98
CA CYS A 592 -29.47 -12.52 -18.00
C CYS A 592 -30.85 -12.36 -17.37
N GLN A 593 -31.61 -11.37 -17.83
CA GLN A 593 -33.04 -11.20 -17.56
C GLN A 593 -33.85 -11.68 -18.77
N TYR A 594 -34.68 -12.69 -18.60
CA TYR A 594 -35.52 -13.25 -19.66
C TYR A 594 -36.88 -12.53 -19.77
N PRO A 595 -37.65 -12.72 -20.87
CA PRO A 595 -38.96 -12.09 -21.06
C PRO A 595 -39.99 -12.37 -19.96
N ASP A 596 -39.86 -13.50 -19.26
CA ASP A 596 -40.68 -13.87 -18.10
C ASP A 596 -40.26 -13.17 -16.80
N SER A 597 -39.32 -12.20 -16.89
CA SER A 597 -38.69 -11.50 -15.78
C SER A 597 -37.86 -12.38 -14.85
N SER A 598 -37.59 -13.64 -15.22
CA SER A 598 -36.64 -14.48 -14.49
C SER A 598 -35.21 -14.02 -14.74
N TYR A 599 -34.36 -14.16 -13.74
CA TYR A 599 -32.93 -13.87 -13.83
C TYR A 599 -32.12 -15.15 -13.70
N LYS A 600 -31.07 -15.28 -14.52
CA LYS A 600 -30.07 -16.34 -14.38
C LYS A 600 -28.67 -15.76 -14.43
N THR A 601 -27.83 -16.17 -13.50
CA THR A 601 -26.40 -15.92 -13.55
C THR A 601 -25.78 -16.77 -14.65
N ILE A 602 -24.91 -16.15 -15.44
CA ILE A 602 -24.15 -16.80 -16.49
C ILE A 602 -23.05 -17.65 -15.85
N THR A 603 -23.00 -18.91 -16.23
CA THR A 603 -22.03 -19.91 -15.72
C THR A 603 -21.35 -20.69 -16.84
N ASP A 604 -21.77 -20.43 -18.07
CA ASP A 604 -21.49 -21.15 -19.31
C ASP A 604 -20.72 -20.26 -20.32
N SER A 605 -20.09 -19.17 -19.85
CA SER A 605 -19.44 -18.19 -20.72
C SER A 605 -20.35 -17.67 -21.85
N TYR A 606 -21.66 -17.57 -21.58
CA TYR A 606 -22.73 -17.19 -22.51
C TYR A 606 -22.99 -18.14 -23.70
N GLU A 607 -22.23 -19.23 -23.87
CA GLU A 607 -22.33 -20.08 -25.06
C GLU A 607 -23.71 -20.76 -25.19
N GLU A 608 -24.17 -21.43 -24.13
CA GLU A 608 -25.46 -22.13 -24.15
C GLU A 608 -26.62 -21.13 -24.09
N THR A 609 -26.46 -20.05 -23.31
CA THR A 609 -27.41 -18.94 -23.25
C THR A 609 -27.68 -18.35 -24.64
N LEU A 610 -26.62 -18.10 -25.42
CA LEU A 610 -26.73 -17.56 -26.76
C LEU A 610 -27.37 -18.58 -27.73
N ARG A 611 -27.02 -19.86 -27.61
CA ARG A 611 -27.60 -20.94 -28.44
C ARG A 611 -29.11 -21.07 -28.24
N ILE A 612 -29.56 -21.03 -26.99
CA ILE A 612 -30.99 -21.07 -26.63
C ILE A 612 -31.71 -19.85 -27.23
N LEU A 613 -31.13 -18.65 -27.07
CA LEU A 613 -31.73 -17.42 -27.55
C LEU A 613 -31.86 -17.40 -29.08
N GLN A 614 -30.80 -17.76 -29.81
CA GLN A 614 -30.82 -17.84 -31.28
C GLN A 614 -31.88 -18.81 -31.80
N LYS A 615 -31.99 -20.00 -31.17
CA LYS A 615 -33.01 -20.99 -31.55
C LYS A 615 -34.42 -20.46 -31.30
N SER A 616 -34.68 -19.87 -30.14
CA SER A 616 -35.98 -19.31 -29.77
C SER A 616 -36.42 -18.18 -30.74
N CYS A 617 -35.49 -17.28 -31.08
CA CYS A 617 -35.78 -16.16 -31.96
C CYS A 617 -35.96 -16.57 -33.43
N ALA A 618 -35.24 -17.60 -33.89
CA ALA A 618 -35.41 -18.14 -35.24
C ALA A 618 -36.76 -18.84 -35.46
N ILE A 619 -37.32 -19.49 -34.43
CA ILE A 619 -38.60 -20.21 -34.50
C ILE A 619 -39.80 -19.24 -34.60
N ASN A 620 -39.71 -18.05 -34.00
CA ASN A 620 -40.83 -17.10 -33.99
C ASN A 620 -40.97 -16.29 -35.29
N PHE A 621 -39.89 -16.16 -36.07
CA PHE A 621 -39.89 -15.36 -37.29
C PHE A 621 -40.85 -15.87 -38.39
N PRO A 622 -40.90 -17.18 -38.73
CA PRO A 622 -41.85 -17.71 -39.71
C PRO A 622 -43.31 -17.65 -39.25
N ILE A 623 -43.57 -17.84 -37.94
CA ILE A 623 -44.92 -17.82 -37.35
C ILE A 623 -45.50 -16.41 -37.42
N PHE A 624 -44.68 -15.39 -37.13
CA PHE A 624 -45.08 -13.99 -37.23
C PHE A 624 -45.39 -13.56 -38.68
N VAL A 625 -44.56 -13.99 -39.64
CA VAL A 625 -44.78 -13.74 -41.08
C VAL A 625 -46.05 -14.45 -41.57
N ALA A 626 -46.29 -15.70 -41.13
CA ALA A 626 -47.50 -16.44 -41.48
C ALA A 626 -48.77 -15.78 -40.90
N ALA A 627 -48.71 -15.23 -39.68
CA ALA A 627 -49.82 -14.52 -39.06
C ALA A 627 -50.16 -13.20 -39.80
N ILE A 628 -49.15 -12.43 -40.20
CA ILE A 628 -49.34 -11.19 -40.98
C ILE A 628 -49.85 -11.50 -42.39
N SER A 629 -49.30 -12.53 -43.05
CA SER A 629 -49.79 -12.96 -44.36
C SER A 629 -51.22 -13.48 -44.29
N GLY A 630 -51.58 -14.18 -43.21
CA GLY A 630 -52.93 -14.69 -42.96
C GLY A 630 -53.94 -13.56 -42.74
N THR A 631 -53.60 -12.57 -41.90
CA THR A 631 -54.48 -11.40 -41.68
C THR A 631 -54.61 -10.54 -42.93
N PHE A 632 -53.53 -10.33 -43.69
CA PHE A 632 -53.58 -9.62 -44.97
C PHE A 632 -54.46 -10.34 -46.00
N SER A 633 -54.32 -11.66 -46.14
CA SER A 633 -55.17 -12.48 -47.02
C SER A 633 -56.64 -12.44 -46.61
N MET A 634 -56.93 -12.48 -45.30
CA MET A 634 -58.29 -12.33 -44.78
C MET A 634 -58.86 -10.92 -45.05
N LEU A 635 -58.04 -9.88 -44.92
CA LEU A 635 -58.44 -8.51 -45.25
C LEU A 635 -58.76 -8.36 -46.75
N CYS A 636 -57.92 -8.94 -47.62
CA CYS A 636 -58.12 -8.93 -49.07
C CYS A 636 -59.38 -9.70 -49.49
N THR A 637 -59.68 -10.84 -48.87
CA THR A 637 -60.89 -11.61 -49.17
C THR A 637 -62.15 -10.90 -48.70
N VAL A 638 -62.13 -10.26 -47.53
CA VAL A 638 -63.24 -9.42 -47.04
C VAL A 638 -63.45 -8.22 -47.96
N LEU A 639 -62.39 -7.51 -48.34
CA LEU A 639 -62.47 -6.38 -49.26
C LEU A 639 -62.98 -6.81 -50.65
N GLY A 640 -62.50 -7.95 -51.17
CA GLY A 640 -62.97 -8.51 -52.43
C GLY A 640 -64.44 -8.91 -52.39
N ALA A 641 -64.91 -9.50 -51.28
CA ALA A 641 -66.32 -9.84 -51.10
C ALA A 641 -67.23 -8.61 -50.96
N ILE A 642 -66.70 -7.51 -50.40
CA ILE A 642 -67.40 -6.21 -50.34
C ILE A 642 -67.48 -5.57 -51.73
N ILE A 643 -66.43 -5.66 -52.54
CA ILE A 643 -66.39 -5.09 -53.91
C ILE A 643 -67.25 -5.90 -54.90
N TYR A 644 -67.40 -7.21 -54.68
CA TYR A 644 -68.22 -8.10 -55.52
C TYR A 644 -69.73 -7.97 -55.26
N ARG A 645 -70.13 -7.46 -54.09
CA ARG A 645 -71.52 -7.06 -53.79
C ARG A 645 -71.79 -5.67 -54.32
#